data_AF-A0A7G1KM76-F1
#
_entry.id   AF-A0A7G1KM76-F1
#
_cell.length_a   1.000
_cell.length_b   1.000
_cell.length_c   1.000
_cell.angle_alpha   90.00
_cell.angle_beta   90.00
_cell.angle_gamma   90.00
#
_symmetry.space_group_name_H-M   'P 1'
#
loop_
_entity.id
_entity.type
_entity.pdbx_description
1 polymer ?
#
loop_
_entity_poly.entity_id
_entity_poly.type
_entity_poly.pdbx_seq_one_letter_code
_entity_poly.pdbx_strand_id
1 'polypeptide(L)'
;MRSGENIVEQRDEWVARVCEVLIGPYDEHPAFGAVETVPELGDPGLTCALLVARIAALTANGSSVAEVVEILVHDRNAARFRDDLTDLVKKVWWQIEWDGVVGSDRVNCGLRGWSPESTYRLMLELWSAHRRASTSDDKLKRELVRRWGIDDPDWLETCRTRRPNPLLAFPDTSASLHAESDVRAANLAAYGVGGSELSAKAWDWWSSRLAFGILDARHLFAVGGDLVRWRQAQQVLRPVGDPDLHGPMSRAIQIIEDGLGAMAEAVDGLSTLERELLGERSDEINFQECCLATVVRWSCYGTGLPRFVETYGVQGSWGDGADAAHGLWGPLPWWVITVLDGDQERAARATLREGTLPLGIEQNSAASHRLTLVVRRPRTGEPGLRASFMFDLTNPAHAGELLLIGRRGGVCVDLVRVPDYDSMDPDDDDVQDLAPTELGTVSVEAGGELARLLIERASQALQKFVSEEWESNHQGEIQSLQQALEGCGRPAVGSYSPSKRRVRVTAHERRDDGIVLETDDPPSATTDFGPLRFKIERSPKIVSPPRPSRAQDAGFVYVLRNPGIPGMLKIGFSHRLSEDRADELFSTAVPFPFEVLYRAYTSRPRDVEQAVHRLLAAHRVAANREFFRVSLESAKEAIRHCQELVTGIESWDPLPEMRLLHAGDRVVLPLKDSQLLILTAFSNILAPNADVVDLWQAHSDGDLLELHLTYDAGQVHGLSDSDPDGVEDPVPYLNRDKSAPNGWLHGRERLTPGDRLSWLSHPDAAHKLHVVFEICDPCQVTYRTWNPQKSPEGSPMLLNFVTRTLDEAVKVEVRKALTLGVPRSWAPRNPDSAEWVQPASRSTGPEDWLPQLRPRRGRGRPPSATAAD
;
A
#
# COMPACT_ATOMS: atom_id res chain seq x y z
N MET A 1 17.57 -27.45 -17.62
CA MET A 1 16.69 -28.63 -17.57
C MET A 1 16.40 -29.10 -19.00
N ARG A 2 15.92 -30.33 -19.22
CA ARG A 2 15.67 -30.84 -20.59
C ARG A 2 14.38 -30.25 -21.17
N SER A 3 14.39 -29.96 -22.47
CA SER A 3 13.27 -29.39 -23.24
C SER A 3 12.18 -30.43 -23.57
N GLY A 4 11.50 -30.94 -22.54
CA GLY A 4 10.50 -32.00 -22.74
C GLY A 4 9.67 -32.41 -21.53
N GLU A 5 9.69 -31.62 -20.45
CA GLU A 5 8.67 -31.73 -19.41
C GLU A 5 7.53 -30.78 -19.75
N ASN A 6 6.31 -31.29 -19.76
CA ASN A 6 5.12 -30.51 -20.06
C ASN A 6 4.83 -29.55 -18.89
N ILE A 7 4.90 -28.24 -19.15
CA ILE A 7 4.60 -27.19 -18.17
C ILE A 7 3.17 -27.26 -17.60
N VAL A 8 2.24 -27.90 -18.31
CA VAL A 8 0.89 -28.21 -17.80
C VAL A 8 0.96 -29.31 -16.74
N GLU A 9 1.68 -30.42 -17.02
CA GLU A 9 1.89 -31.50 -16.04
C GLU A 9 2.64 -31.00 -14.80
N GLN A 10 3.67 -30.16 -14.96
CA GLN A 10 4.36 -29.53 -13.82
C GLN A 10 3.44 -28.65 -12.96
N ARG A 11 2.46 -27.98 -13.58
CA ARG A 11 1.45 -27.18 -12.87
C ARG A 11 0.45 -28.08 -12.15
N ASP A 12 0.01 -29.16 -12.78
CA ASP A 12 -0.91 -30.12 -12.18
C ASP A 12 -0.26 -30.87 -11.00
N GLU A 13 1.04 -31.23 -11.12
CA GLU A 13 1.88 -31.73 -10.00
C GLU A 13 1.95 -30.72 -8.84
N TRP A 14 2.10 -29.43 -9.13
CA TRP A 14 2.11 -28.38 -8.10
C TRP A 14 0.74 -28.21 -7.43
N VAL A 15 -0.36 -28.20 -8.19
CA VAL A 15 -1.72 -28.13 -7.63
C VAL A 15 -2.01 -29.35 -6.75
N ALA A 16 -1.63 -30.55 -7.18
CA ALA A 16 -1.75 -31.76 -6.37
C ALA A 16 -0.97 -31.64 -5.06
N ARG A 17 0.30 -31.19 -5.11
CA ARG A 17 1.12 -30.96 -3.91
C ARG A 17 0.54 -29.90 -2.98
N VAL A 18 -0.05 -28.82 -3.51
CA VAL A 18 -0.78 -27.83 -2.70
C VAL A 18 -1.98 -28.47 -1.98
N CYS A 19 -2.73 -29.34 -2.65
CA CYS A 19 -3.83 -30.07 -2.02
C CYS A 19 -3.34 -31.02 -0.92
N GLU A 20 -2.27 -31.79 -1.19
CA GLU A 20 -1.63 -32.67 -0.20
C GLU A 20 -1.16 -31.91 1.04
N VAL A 21 -0.54 -30.73 0.86
CA VAL A 21 -0.07 -29.88 1.96
C VAL A 21 -1.22 -29.35 2.82
N LEU A 22 -2.36 -29.01 2.21
CA LEU A 22 -3.54 -28.51 2.93
C LEU A 22 -4.34 -29.63 3.60
N ILE A 23 -4.36 -30.84 3.04
CA ILE A 23 -5.17 -31.96 3.54
C ILE A 23 -4.41 -32.85 4.52
N GLY A 24 -3.10 -33.03 4.31
CA GLY A 24 -2.24 -33.96 5.05
C GLY A 24 -2.31 -33.88 6.59
N PRO A 25 -2.40 -32.69 7.22
CA PRO A 25 -2.60 -32.58 8.67
C PRO A 25 -3.92 -33.18 9.19
N TYR A 26 -4.85 -33.52 8.30
CA TYR A 26 -6.20 -34.01 8.58
C TYR A 26 -6.50 -35.31 7.82
N ASP A 27 -5.50 -36.08 7.39
CA ASP A 27 -5.71 -37.24 6.52
C ASP A 27 -6.77 -38.22 7.08
N GLU A 28 -7.54 -38.83 6.18
CA GLU A 28 -8.73 -39.66 6.47
C GLU A 28 -9.84 -39.01 7.33
N HIS A 29 -9.94 -37.67 7.43
CA HIS A 29 -11.00 -37.02 8.24
C HIS A 29 -12.42 -37.42 7.80
N PRO A 30 -13.33 -37.81 8.72
CA PRO A 30 -14.73 -38.15 8.37
C PRO A 30 -15.47 -37.06 7.61
N ALA A 31 -15.15 -35.79 7.89
CA ALA A 31 -15.69 -34.62 7.19
C ALA A 31 -15.35 -34.57 5.68
N PHE A 32 -14.27 -35.22 5.23
CA PHE A 32 -13.95 -35.34 3.80
C PHE A 32 -14.86 -36.34 3.09
N GLY A 33 -15.31 -37.39 3.79
CA GLY A 33 -16.39 -38.27 3.30
C GLY A 33 -17.68 -37.52 2.96
N ALA A 34 -17.97 -36.40 3.64
CA ALA A 34 -19.09 -35.51 3.31
C ALA A 34 -18.92 -34.76 1.98
N VAL A 35 -17.68 -34.54 1.55
CA VAL A 35 -17.31 -33.91 0.28
C VAL A 35 -17.30 -34.95 -0.84
N GLU A 36 -16.66 -36.10 -0.61
CA GLU A 36 -16.58 -37.23 -1.52
C GLU A 36 -17.97 -37.81 -1.87
N THR A 37 -18.90 -37.82 -0.92
CA THR A 37 -20.30 -38.24 -1.14
C THR A 37 -21.13 -37.22 -1.93
N VAL A 38 -20.54 -36.11 -2.40
CA VAL A 38 -21.13 -35.21 -3.39
C VAL A 38 -20.28 -35.18 -4.67
N PRO A 39 -20.29 -36.24 -5.50
CA PRO A 39 -19.54 -36.30 -6.77
C PRO A 39 -19.86 -35.16 -7.73
N GLU A 40 -21.01 -34.51 -7.53
CA GLU A 40 -21.39 -33.32 -8.27
C GLU A 40 -20.42 -32.14 -8.11
N LEU A 41 -19.48 -32.10 -7.16
CA LEU A 41 -18.63 -30.92 -6.90
C LEU A 41 -17.32 -30.86 -7.72
N GLY A 42 -16.92 -31.94 -8.39
CA GLY A 42 -15.67 -32.02 -9.15
C GLY A 42 -14.62 -32.89 -8.45
N ASP A 43 -13.35 -32.51 -8.57
CA ASP A 43 -12.25 -33.26 -7.97
C ASP A 43 -12.34 -33.27 -6.43
N PRO A 44 -12.35 -34.45 -5.76
CA PRO A 44 -12.48 -34.52 -4.31
C PRO A 44 -11.32 -33.86 -3.56
N GLY A 45 -10.07 -34.07 -4.01
CA GLY A 45 -8.88 -33.51 -3.37
C GLY A 45 -8.92 -31.98 -3.37
N LEU A 46 -9.08 -31.37 -4.54
CA LEU A 46 -9.20 -29.91 -4.68
C LEU A 46 -10.39 -29.35 -3.89
N THR A 47 -11.50 -30.09 -3.79
CA THR A 47 -12.68 -29.64 -3.02
C THR A 47 -12.45 -29.73 -1.49
N CYS A 48 -11.72 -30.75 -1.01
CA CYS A 48 -11.30 -30.86 0.39
C CYS A 48 -10.25 -29.81 0.76
N ALA A 49 -9.26 -29.56 -0.10
CA ALA A 49 -8.27 -28.50 0.08
C ALA A 49 -8.94 -27.11 0.13
N LEU A 50 -9.93 -26.86 -0.75
CA LEU A 50 -10.75 -25.65 -0.73
C LEU A 50 -11.57 -25.51 0.56
N LEU A 51 -12.13 -26.60 1.09
CA LEU A 51 -12.84 -26.60 2.38
C LEU A 51 -11.90 -26.20 3.53
N VAL A 52 -10.71 -26.82 3.62
CA VAL A 52 -9.70 -26.48 4.64
C VAL A 52 -9.27 -25.01 4.51
N ALA A 53 -8.91 -24.57 3.30
CA ALA A 53 -8.47 -23.20 3.06
C ALA A 53 -9.57 -22.18 3.43
N ARG A 54 -10.84 -22.51 3.19
CA ARG A 54 -11.97 -21.67 3.59
C ARG A 54 -12.17 -21.61 5.10
N ILE A 55 -12.08 -22.76 5.80
CA ILE A 55 -12.12 -22.79 7.26
C ILE A 55 -11.03 -21.87 7.80
N ALA A 56 -9.80 -22.03 7.29
CA ALA A 56 -8.67 -21.23 7.71
C ALA A 56 -8.87 -19.72 7.46
N ALA A 57 -9.38 -19.33 6.29
CA ALA A 57 -9.68 -17.93 5.98
C ALA A 57 -10.81 -17.35 6.86
N LEU A 58 -11.87 -18.11 7.17
CA LEU A 58 -12.93 -17.65 8.07
C LEU A 58 -12.41 -17.49 9.51
N THR A 59 -11.64 -18.48 10.01
CA THR A 59 -11.00 -18.42 11.32
C THR A 59 -10.00 -17.27 11.43
N ALA A 60 -9.21 -17.01 10.38
CA ALA A 60 -8.26 -15.90 10.33
C ALA A 60 -8.90 -14.50 10.26
N ASN A 61 -10.20 -14.43 9.91
CA ASN A 61 -11.03 -13.23 9.98
C ASN A 61 -11.89 -13.17 11.26
N GLY A 62 -11.55 -13.96 12.28
CA GLY A 62 -12.17 -13.89 13.61
C GLY A 62 -13.39 -14.78 13.83
N SER A 63 -13.88 -15.48 12.81
CA SER A 63 -15.07 -16.34 12.97
C SER A 63 -14.83 -17.44 14.00
N SER A 64 -15.74 -17.57 14.97
CA SER A 64 -15.73 -18.64 15.95
C SER A 64 -16.01 -20.01 15.32
N VAL A 65 -15.65 -21.09 16.02
CA VAL A 65 -15.92 -22.47 15.57
C VAL A 65 -17.42 -22.67 15.23
N ALA A 66 -18.32 -22.10 16.03
CA ALA A 66 -19.76 -22.20 15.81
C ALA A 66 -20.21 -21.46 14.55
N GLU A 67 -19.73 -20.24 14.32
CA GLU A 67 -20.07 -19.45 13.13
C GLU A 67 -19.55 -20.09 11.85
N VAL A 68 -18.30 -20.60 11.85
CA VAL A 68 -17.76 -21.34 10.72
C VAL A 68 -18.62 -22.57 10.41
N VAL A 69 -19.03 -23.33 11.43
CA VAL A 69 -19.92 -24.49 11.23
C VAL A 69 -21.28 -24.07 10.65
N GLU A 70 -21.93 -23.00 11.14
CA GLU A 70 -23.20 -22.52 10.56
C GLU A 70 -23.08 -21.99 9.12
N ILE A 71 -21.93 -21.38 8.77
CA ILE A 71 -21.62 -20.95 7.40
C ILE A 71 -21.45 -22.17 6.48
N LEU A 72 -20.82 -23.25 6.95
CA LEU A 72 -20.61 -24.48 6.17
C LEU A 72 -21.87 -25.36 6.10
N VAL A 73 -22.71 -25.36 7.14
CA VAL A 73 -23.94 -26.17 7.26
C VAL A 73 -25.15 -25.56 6.54
N HIS A 74 -24.99 -24.41 5.87
CA HIS A 74 -26.06 -23.76 5.09
C HIS A 74 -26.67 -24.61 3.96
N ASP A 75 -26.00 -25.69 3.52
CA ASP A 75 -26.54 -26.73 2.64
C ASP A 75 -27.19 -27.87 3.47
N ARG A 76 -28.43 -28.25 3.13
CA ARG A 76 -29.19 -29.31 3.82
C ARG A 76 -28.47 -30.66 3.87
N ASN A 77 -27.55 -30.92 2.93
CA ASN A 77 -26.74 -32.14 2.95
C ASN A 77 -25.58 -32.05 3.96
N ALA A 78 -24.95 -30.87 4.11
CA ALA A 78 -23.86 -30.65 5.06
C ALA A 78 -24.31 -30.74 6.52
N ALA A 79 -25.57 -30.42 6.81
CA ALA A 79 -26.16 -30.51 8.15
C ALA A 79 -26.09 -31.92 8.80
N ARG A 80 -25.94 -32.99 7.99
CA ARG A 80 -25.78 -34.36 8.49
C ARG A 80 -24.39 -34.66 9.06
N PHE A 81 -23.39 -33.84 8.71
CA PHE A 81 -21.99 -33.98 9.07
C PHE A 81 -21.54 -32.86 10.02
N ARG A 82 -22.48 -32.25 10.74
CA ARG A 82 -22.25 -31.11 11.63
C ARG A 82 -21.16 -31.39 12.67
N ASP A 83 -21.16 -32.59 13.25
CA ASP A 83 -20.21 -32.95 14.30
C ASP A 83 -18.80 -33.17 13.71
N ASP A 84 -18.70 -33.86 12.56
CA ASP A 84 -17.44 -34.04 11.83
C ASP A 84 -16.85 -32.71 11.34
N LEU A 85 -17.70 -31.80 10.85
CA LEU A 85 -17.30 -30.43 10.47
C LEU A 85 -16.84 -29.64 11.69
N THR A 86 -17.49 -29.80 12.85
CA THR A 86 -17.08 -29.15 14.10
C THR A 86 -15.70 -29.63 14.56
N ASP A 87 -15.40 -30.92 14.43
CA ASP A 87 -14.07 -31.47 14.74
C ASP A 87 -13.00 -31.00 13.74
N LEU A 88 -13.32 -30.98 12.44
CA LEU A 88 -12.41 -30.45 11.41
C LEU A 88 -12.07 -28.98 11.67
N VAL A 89 -13.07 -28.13 11.96
CA VAL A 89 -12.86 -26.70 12.23
C VAL A 89 -11.94 -26.50 13.45
N LYS A 90 -12.10 -27.31 14.52
CA LYS A 90 -11.19 -27.29 15.67
C LYS A 90 -9.77 -27.68 15.27
N LYS A 91 -9.58 -28.74 14.48
CA LYS A 91 -8.26 -29.18 14.02
C LYS A 91 -7.57 -28.13 13.15
N VAL A 92 -8.29 -27.49 12.23
CA VAL A 92 -7.75 -26.40 11.40
C VAL A 92 -7.34 -25.19 12.25
N TRP A 93 -8.15 -24.83 13.24
CA TRP A 93 -7.81 -23.79 14.22
C TRP A 93 -6.51 -24.12 14.98
N TRP A 94 -6.34 -25.38 15.44
CA TRP A 94 -5.11 -25.81 16.13
C TRP A 94 -3.89 -25.78 15.21
N GLN A 95 -4.04 -26.18 13.95
CA GLN A 95 -2.96 -26.15 12.97
C GLN A 95 -2.49 -24.71 12.70
N ILE A 96 -3.41 -23.75 12.56
CA ILE A 96 -3.07 -22.33 12.39
C ILE A 96 -2.25 -21.81 13.56
N GLU A 97 -2.67 -22.11 14.80
CA GLU A 97 -2.02 -21.66 16.02
C GLU A 97 -0.57 -22.17 16.16
N TRP A 98 -0.34 -23.46 15.88
CA TRP A 98 0.97 -24.08 16.05
C TRP A 98 1.94 -23.84 14.89
N ASP A 99 1.44 -23.81 13.66
CA ASP A 99 2.28 -24.04 12.48
C ASP A 99 1.77 -23.31 11.21
N GLY A 100 0.71 -22.51 11.34
CA GLY A 100 0.03 -21.88 10.21
C GLY A 100 -0.66 -22.89 9.27
N VAL A 101 -1.29 -22.38 8.21
CA VAL A 101 -2.14 -23.18 7.30
C VAL A 101 -1.37 -24.23 6.50
N VAL A 102 -0.07 -24.03 6.29
CA VAL A 102 0.75 -24.76 5.30
C VAL A 102 2.06 -25.33 5.85
N GLY A 103 2.24 -25.22 7.18
CA GLY A 103 3.52 -25.44 7.86
C GLY A 103 4.40 -24.19 7.85
N SER A 104 5.12 -23.95 8.95
CA SER A 104 5.95 -22.74 9.14
C SER A 104 7.45 -22.97 8.94
N ASP A 105 7.88 -24.21 8.68
CA ASP A 105 9.29 -24.57 8.47
C ASP A 105 9.80 -24.37 7.02
N ARG A 106 8.92 -24.16 6.02
CA ARG A 106 9.30 -23.88 4.61
C ARG A 106 8.24 -23.07 3.87
N VAL A 107 8.66 -22.35 2.81
CA VAL A 107 7.73 -21.75 1.83
C VAL A 107 7.12 -22.85 0.96
N ASN A 108 6.14 -23.53 1.51
CA ASN A 108 5.56 -24.71 0.90
C ASN A 108 4.73 -24.32 -0.34
N CYS A 109 5.14 -24.76 -1.52
CA CYS A 109 4.48 -24.46 -2.79
C CYS A 109 4.30 -22.95 -3.12
N GLY A 110 5.03 -22.03 -2.49
CA GLY A 110 4.82 -20.58 -2.65
C GLY A 110 3.67 -19.98 -1.83
N LEU A 111 3.10 -20.73 -0.89
CA LEU A 111 2.01 -20.29 -0.03
C LEU A 111 2.53 -19.45 1.16
N ARG A 112 1.74 -18.46 1.60
CA ARG A 112 2.09 -17.56 2.71
C ARG A 112 1.37 -17.99 4.00
N GLY A 113 2.12 -18.47 4.99
CA GLY A 113 1.54 -18.90 6.28
C GLY A 113 0.72 -17.82 7.01
N TRP A 114 1.10 -16.55 6.82
CA TRP A 114 0.42 -15.37 7.37
C TRP A 114 -0.75 -14.82 6.52
N SER A 115 -1.08 -15.45 5.39
CA SER A 115 -2.28 -15.10 4.60
C SER A 115 -3.10 -16.33 4.19
N PRO A 116 -3.86 -16.91 5.14
CA PRO A 116 -4.89 -17.92 4.86
C PRO A 116 -5.88 -17.50 3.75
N GLU A 117 -6.16 -16.20 3.65
CA GLU A 117 -7.07 -15.60 2.67
C GLU A 117 -6.54 -15.70 1.25
N SER A 118 -5.23 -15.48 1.02
CA SER A 118 -4.58 -15.72 -0.28
C SER A 118 -4.65 -17.19 -0.69
N THR A 119 -4.47 -18.11 0.26
CA THR A 119 -4.58 -19.56 0.02
C THR A 119 -6.01 -19.96 -0.35
N TYR A 120 -7.02 -19.42 0.35
CA TYR A 120 -8.42 -19.62 -0.01
C TYR A 120 -8.74 -19.07 -1.40
N ARG A 121 -8.23 -17.89 -1.76
CA ARG A 121 -8.39 -17.31 -3.11
C ARG A 121 -7.79 -18.20 -4.19
N LEU A 122 -6.56 -18.70 -3.99
CA LEU A 122 -5.94 -19.66 -4.91
C LEU A 122 -6.82 -20.91 -5.10
N MET A 123 -7.21 -21.57 -4.00
CA MET A 123 -8.03 -22.79 -4.07
C MET A 123 -9.35 -22.56 -4.78
N LEU A 124 -10.01 -21.42 -4.54
CA LEU A 124 -11.31 -21.14 -5.16
C LEU A 124 -11.19 -20.79 -6.64
N GLU A 125 -10.13 -20.10 -7.06
CA GLU A 125 -9.84 -19.82 -8.47
C GLU A 125 -9.47 -21.09 -9.25
N LEU A 126 -8.69 -22.01 -8.66
CA LEU A 126 -8.38 -23.31 -9.25
C LEU A 126 -9.65 -24.19 -9.34
N TRP A 127 -10.41 -24.28 -8.24
CA TRP A 127 -11.67 -25.02 -8.20
C TRP A 127 -12.66 -24.47 -9.22
N SER A 128 -12.87 -23.15 -9.31
CA SER A 128 -13.85 -22.57 -10.23
C SER A 128 -13.47 -22.82 -11.69
N ALA A 129 -12.19 -22.74 -12.03
CA ALA A 129 -11.68 -23.00 -13.37
C ALA A 129 -11.86 -24.48 -13.79
N HIS A 130 -11.56 -25.43 -12.89
CA HIS A 130 -11.82 -26.86 -13.12
C HIS A 130 -13.34 -27.15 -13.19
N ARG A 131 -14.09 -26.60 -12.24
CA ARG A 131 -15.55 -26.76 -12.11
C ARG A 131 -16.31 -26.33 -13.36
N ARG A 132 -15.87 -25.25 -14.00
CA ARG A 132 -16.44 -24.70 -15.24
C ARG A 132 -16.45 -25.71 -16.39
N ALA A 133 -15.52 -26.67 -16.43
CA ALA A 133 -15.50 -27.71 -17.46
C ALA A 133 -16.67 -28.70 -17.35
N SER A 134 -17.30 -28.83 -16.17
CA SER A 134 -18.32 -29.84 -15.88
C SER A 134 -19.69 -29.25 -15.49
N THR A 135 -19.91 -27.92 -15.59
CA THR A 135 -21.12 -27.26 -15.10
C THR A 135 -21.51 -26.05 -15.95
N SER A 136 -22.77 -25.61 -15.87
CA SER A 136 -23.20 -24.36 -16.52
C SER A 136 -22.79 -23.14 -15.69
N ASP A 137 -22.50 -22.03 -16.36
CA ASP A 137 -22.11 -20.77 -15.69
C ASP A 137 -23.16 -20.28 -14.66
N ASP A 138 -24.46 -20.46 -14.93
CA ASP A 138 -25.52 -20.21 -13.93
C ASP A 138 -25.46 -21.12 -12.70
N LYS A 139 -25.01 -22.38 -12.84
CA LYS A 139 -24.80 -23.29 -11.70
C LYS A 139 -23.51 -22.90 -10.97
N LEU A 140 -22.41 -22.65 -11.68
CA LEU A 140 -21.14 -22.16 -11.12
C LEU A 140 -21.34 -20.88 -10.31
N LYS A 141 -21.97 -19.85 -10.87
CA LYS A 141 -22.25 -18.58 -10.19
C LYS A 141 -23.07 -18.76 -8.91
N ARG A 142 -24.06 -19.67 -8.91
CA ARG A 142 -24.84 -19.99 -7.71
C ARG A 142 -24.03 -20.75 -6.67
N GLU A 143 -23.14 -21.65 -7.08
CA GLU A 143 -22.21 -22.35 -6.18
C GLU A 143 -21.19 -21.37 -5.56
N LEU A 144 -20.54 -20.52 -6.36
CA LEU A 144 -19.59 -19.51 -5.89
C LEU A 144 -20.21 -18.55 -4.87
N VAL A 145 -21.41 -18.01 -5.13
CA VAL A 145 -22.09 -17.10 -4.20
C VAL A 145 -22.66 -17.86 -2.99
N ARG A 146 -23.50 -18.88 -3.19
CA ARG A 146 -24.26 -19.50 -2.08
C ARG A 146 -23.49 -20.54 -1.28
N ARG A 147 -22.60 -21.31 -1.92
CA ARG A 147 -21.82 -22.36 -1.25
C ARG A 147 -20.52 -21.77 -0.71
N TRP A 148 -19.82 -20.99 -1.53
CA TRP A 148 -18.48 -20.48 -1.20
C TRP A 148 -18.46 -19.05 -0.63
N GLY A 149 -19.54 -18.27 -0.77
CA GLY A 149 -19.64 -16.95 -0.13
C GLY A 149 -18.84 -15.85 -0.81
N ILE A 150 -18.76 -15.87 -2.15
CA ILE A 150 -18.19 -14.72 -2.88
C ILE A 150 -19.23 -13.58 -2.92
N ASP A 151 -18.96 -12.53 -2.14
CA ASP A 151 -19.74 -11.28 -2.13
C ASP A 151 -19.12 -10.17 -3.01
N ASP A 152 -17.84 -10.29 -3.37
CA ASP A 152 -17.12 -9.38 -4.27
C ASP A 152 -17.51 -9.62 -5.74
N PRO A 153 -18.12 -8.64 -6.45
CA PRO A 153 -18.51 -8.79 -7.86
C PRO A 153 -17.32 -8.97 -8.82
N ASP A 154 -16.19 -8.31 -8.56
CA ASP A 154 -15.04 -8.29 -9.47
C ASP A 154 -14.25 -9.62 -9.33
N TRP A 155 -14.14 -10.13 -8.11
CA TRP A 155 -13.60 -11.47 -7.85
C TRP A 155 -14.55 -12.58 -8.34
N LEU A 156 -15.87 -12.42 -8.21
CA LEU A 156 -16.86 -13.35 -8.78
C LEU A 156 -16.71 -13.47 -10.30
N GLU A 157 -16.50 -12.35 -11.01
CA GLU A 157 -16.28 -12.37 -12.46
C GLU A 157 -14.94 -13.03 -12.82
N THR A 158 -13.89 -12.76 -12.04
CA THR A 158 -12.59 -13.44 -12.17
C THR A 158 -12.76 -14.96 -12.07
N CYS A 159 -13.40 -15.48 -11.02
CA CYS A 159 -13.66 -16.91 -10.84
C CYS A 159 -14.52 -17.53 -11.96
N ARG A 160 -15.43 -16.77 -12.59
CA ARG A 160 -16.26 -17.25 -13.71
C ARG A 160 -15.53 -17.29 -15.06
N THR A 161 -14.61 -16.35 -15.29
CA THR A 161 -13.99 -16.14 -16.61
C THR A 161 -12.71 -16.95 -16.83
N ARG A 162 -12.05 -17.43 -15.77
CA ARG A 162 -10.83 -18.25 -15.82
C ARG A 162 -10.95 -19.53 -16.66
N ARG A 163 -9.85 -19.92 -17.31
CA ARG A 163 -9.67 -21.17 -18.07
C ARG A 163 -8.98 -22.21 -17.16
N PRO A 164 -9.32 -23.52 -17.23
CA PRO A 164 -8.68 -24.54 -16.38
C PRO A 164 -7.18 -24.71 -16.65
N ASN A 165 -6.79 -24.78 -17.92
CA ASN A 165 -5.41 -25.06 -18.36
C ASN A 165 -4.83 -23.86 -19.12
N PRO A 166 -4.51 -22.75 -18.44
CA PRO A 166 -4.04 -21.52 -19.10
C PRO A 166 -2.69 -21.71 -19.81
N LEU A 167 -1.82 -22.57 -19.29
CA LEU A 167 -0.52 -22.88 -19.88
C LEU A 167 -0.57 -23.79 -21.12
N LEU A 168 -1.73 -24.33 -21.51
CA LEU A 168 -1.86 -25.12 -22.75
C LEU A 168 -1.58 -24.28 -24.00
N ALA A 169 -1.79 -22.97 -23.93
CA ALA A 169 -1.49 -22.01 -24.99
C ALA A 169 -0.12 -21.32 -24.82
N PHE A 170 0.64 -21.65 -23.79
CA PHE A 170 1.96 -21.07 -23.58
C PHE A 170 2.93 -21.58 -24.66
N PRO A 171 3.67 -20.69 -25.35
CA PRO A 171 4.48 -21.08 -26.50
C PRO A 171 5.71 -21.92 -26.08
N ASP A 172 6.01 -22.97 -26.86
CA ASP A 172 7.35 -23.57 -26.83
C ASP A 172 8.32 -22.61 -27.52
N THR A 173 8.96 -21.79 -26.69
CA THR A 173 9.90 -20.73 -27.10
C THR A 173 11.05 -21.25 -27.95
N SER A 174 11.55 -22.46 -27.68
CA SER A 174 12.62 -23.08 -28.45
C SER A 174 12.13 -23.59 -29.80
N ALA A 175 10.96 -24.24 -29.84
CA ALA A 175 10.37 -24.72 -31.08
C ALA A 175 9.95 -23.57 -32.00
N SER A 176 9.37 -22.49 -31.45
CA SER A 176 9.03 -21.27 -32.21
C SER A 176 10.26 -20.65 -32.89
N LEU A 177 11.40 -20.58 -32.21
CA LEU A 177 12.65 -20.08 -32.79
C LEU A 177 13.23 -21.05 -33.84
N HIS A 178 13.11 -22.36 -33.65
CA HIS A 178 13.60 -23.36 -34.61
C HIS A 178 12.69 -23.55 -35.83
N ALA A 179 11.41 -23.19 -35.74
CA ALA A 179 10.45 -23.26 -36.83
C ALA A 179 10.49 -22.02 -37.76
N GLU A 180 11.20 -20.96 -37.39
CA GLU A 180 11.34 -19.77 -38.23
C GLU A 180 12.16 -20.06 -39.50
N SER A 181 11.60 -19.64 -40.64
CA SER A 181 12.17 -19.77 -41.97
C SER A 181 13.42 -18.90 -42.22
N ASP A 182 13.47 -17.70 -41.64
CA ASP A 182 14.66 -16.85 -41.67
C ASP A 182 15.61 -17.20 -40.51
N VAL A 183 16.58 -18.06 -40.81
CA VAL A 183 17.65 -18.47 -39.89
C VAL A 183 18.42 -17.29 -39.29
N ARG A 184 18.52 -16.14 -39.99
CA ARG A 184 19.18 -14.93 -39.44
C ARG A 184 18.30 -14.28 -38.38
N ALA A 185 17.00 -14.15 -38.64
CA ALA A 185 16.04 -13.64 -37.66
C ALA A 185 15.94 -14.56 -36.42
N ALA A 186 15.89 -15.88 -36.64
CA ALA A 186 15.91 -16.89 -35.57
C ALA A 186 17.15 -16.77 -34.67
N ASN A 187 18.34 -16.64 -35.28
CA ASN A 187 19.60 -16.49 -34.53
C ASN A 187 19.68 -15.15 -33.77
N LEU A 188 19.18 -14.05 -34.35
CA LEU A 188 19.11 -12.75 -33.68
C LEU A 188 18.17 -12.78 -32.47
N ALA A 189 16.99 -13.37 -32.63
CA ALA A 189 16.03 -13.55 -31.54
C ALA A 189 16.61 -14.47 -30.44
N ALA A 190 17.22 -15.60 -30.80
CA ALA A 190 17.89 -16.49 -29.85
C ALA A 190 19.05 -15.81 -29.09
N TYR A 191 19.84 -14.96 -29.77
CA TYR A 191 20.87 -14.14 -29.12
C TYR A 191 20.27 -13.15 -28.12
N GLY A 192 19.16 -12.48 -28.47
CA GLY A 192 18.42 -11.62 -27.55
C GLY A 192 17.91 -12.37 -26.32
N VAL A 193 17.36 -13.58 -26.49
CA VAL A 193 16.76 -14.38 -25.40
C VAL A 193 17.81 -14.93 -24.43
N GLY A 194 18.95 -15.44 -24.91
CA GLY A 194 19.93 -16.13 -24.06
C GLY A 194 21.41 -15.92 -24.37
N GLY A 195 21.74 -15.18 -25.42
CA GLY A 195 23.14 -14.92 -25.82
C GLY A 195 23.70 -13.59 -25.30
N SER A 196 22.85 -12.67 -24.82
CA SER A 196 23.28 -11.35 -24.35
C SER A 196 23.64 -11.33 -22.85
N GLU A 197 24.68 -10.56 -22.49
CA GLU A 197 25.09 -10.34 -21.09
C GLU A 197 23.96 -9.71 -20.24
N LEU A 198 23.12 -8.87 -20.86
CA LEU A 198 21.96 -8.27 -20.19
C LEU A 198 20.89 -9.31 -19.87
N SER A 199 20.67 -10.28 -20.76
CA SER A 199 19.70 -11.37 -20.56
C SER A 199 20.18 -12.36 -19.49
N ALA A 200 21.50 -12.59 -19.40
CA ALA A 200 22.10 -13.32 -18.29
C ALA A 200 21.89 -12.59 -16.95
N LYS A 201 22.27 -11.30 -16.87
CA LYS A 201 22.10 -10.48 -15.65
C LYS A 201 20.64 -10.37 -15.20
N ALA A 202 19.70 -10.17 -16.12
CA ALA A 202 18.27 -10.13 -15.80
C ALA A 202 17.77 -11.47 -15.24
N TRP A 203 18.25 -12.60 -15.79
CA TRP A 203 17.92 -13.93 -15.30
C TRP A 203 18.55 -14.22 -13.93
N ASP A 204 19.82 -13.86 -13.69
CA ASP A 204 20.48 -13.98 -12.38
C ASP A 204 19.77 -13.10 -11.32
N TRP A 205 19.37 -11.89 -11.69
CA TRP A 205 18.65 -10.95 -10.83
C TRP A 205 17.28 -11.47 -10.39
N TRP A 206 16.50 -12.01 -11.33
CA TRP A 206 15.19 -12.57 -11.04
C TRP A 206 15.27 -13.91 -10.29
N SER A 207 16.15 -14.82 -10.73
CA SER A 207 16.25 -16.17 -10.13
C SER A 207 16.82 -16.17 -8.71
N SER A 208 17.57 -15.13 -8.31
CA SER A 208 18.00 -14.93 -6.92
C SER A 208 16.87 -14.43 -6.00
N ARG A 209 15.79 -13.84 -6.52
CA ARG A 209 14.70 -13.21 -5.75
C ARG A 209 13.38 -14.00 -5.75
N LEU A 210 13.44 -15.30 -6.04
CA LEU A 210 12.25 -16.14 -6.14
C LEU A 210 11.49 -16.25 -4.82
N ALA A 211 10.17 -16.20 -4.93
CA ALA A 211 9.23 -16.35 -3.81
C ALA A 211 9.09 -17.79 -3.29
N PHE A 212 9.70 -18.76 -3.97
CA PHE A 212 9.44 -20.19 -3.83
C PHE A 212 10.70 -20.99 -4.16
N GLY A 213 10.84 -22.19 -3.61
CA GLY A 213 11.90 -23.10 -4.05
C GLY A 213 11.67 -23.55 -5.49
N ILE A 214 12.72 -23.59 -6.30
CA ILE A 214 12.64 -23.97 -7.74
C ILE A 214 11.99 -25.35 -7.95
N LEU A 215 12.14 -26.26 -6.98
CA LEU A 215 11.55 -27.60 -7.00
C LEU A 215 10.09 -27.64 -6.50
N ASP A 216 9.62 -26.56 -5.89
CA ASP A 216 8.26 -26.43 -5.38
C ASP A 216 7.31 -26.00 -6.50
N ALA A 217 7.60 -24.91 -7.21
CA ALA A 217 6.79 -24.40 -8.32
C ALA A 217 7.57 -24.39 -9.65
N ARG A 218 7.86 -25.59 -10.17
CA ARG A 218 8.68 -25.81 -11.39
C ARG A 218 8.13 -25.10 -12.63
N HIS A 219 6.80 -25.09 -12.80
CA HIS A 219 6.12 -24.42 -13.91
C HIS A 219 6.27 -22.90 -13.84
N LEU A 220 6.17 -22.30 -12.64
CA LEU A 220 6.39 -20.87 -12.45
C LEU A 220 7.86 -20.51 -12.69
N PHE A 221 8.81 -21.37 -12.31
CA PHE A 221 10.22 -21.16 -12.63
C PHE A 221 10.48 -21.15 -14.15
N ALA A 222 9.88 -22.08 -14.89
CA ALA A 222 9.98 -22.14 -16.35
C ALA A 222 9.34 -20.93 -17.02
N VAL A 223 8.06 -20.63 -16.70
CA VAL A 223 7.29 -19.51 -17.25
C VAL A 223 7.97 -18.17 -16.95
N GLY A 224 8.39 -17.93 -15.72
CA GLY A 224 9.07 -16.70 -15.31
C GLY A 224 10.45 -16.55 -15.95
N GLY A 225 11.21 -17.65 -16.06
CA GLY A 225 12.51 -17.65 -16.73
C GLY A 225 12.43 -17.26 -18.21
N ASP A 226 11.40 -17.74 -18.91
CA ASP A 226 11.13 -17.36 -20.29
C ASP A 226 10.63 -15.91 -20.40
N LEU A 227 9.68 -15.48 -19.56
CA LEU A 227 9.20 -14.09 -19.53
C LEU A 227 10.33 -13.08 -19.37
N VAL A 228 11.23 -13.29 -18.41
CA VAL A 228 12.37 -12.39 -18.14
C VAL A 228 13.30 -12.32 -19.35
N ARG A 229 13.66 -13.49 -19.91
CA ARG A 229 14.56 -13.58 -21.08
C ARG A 229 13.96 -12.93 -22.33
N TRP A 230 12.67 -13.12 -22.59
CA TRP A 230 12.00 -12.57 -23.75
C TRP A 230 11.72 -11.06 -23.61
N ARG A 231 11.38 -10.57 -22.40
CA ARG A 231 11.32 -9.13 -22.12
C ARG A 231 12.68 -8.46 -22.33
N GLN A 232 13.76 -9.09 -21.84
CA GLN A 232 15.10 -8.55 -22.04
C GLN A 232 15.53 -8.59 -23.52
N ALA A 233 15.15 -9.64 -24.27
CA ALA A 233 15.36 -9.71 -25.71
C ALA A 233 14.69 -8.53 -26.45
N GLN A 234 13.46 -8.18 -26.09
CA GLN A 234 12.75 -7.03 -26.66
C GLN A 234 13.52 -5.72 -26.41
N GLN A 235 14.04 -5.52 -25.19
CA GLN A 235 14.84 -4.34 -24.85
C GLN A 235 16.20 -4.31 -25.57
N VAL A 236 16.84 -5.47 -25.80
CA VAL A 236 18.14 -5.57 -26.46
C VAL A 236 18.05 -5.36 -27.97
N LEU A 237 16.96 -5.81 -28.61
CA LEU A 237 16.82 -5.79 -30.07
C LEU A 237 16.21 -4.48 -30.61
N ARG A 238 15.35 -3.79 -29.84
CA ARG A 238 14.73 -2.51 -30.25
C ARG A 238 15.71 -1.37 -30.60
N PRO A 239 16.85 -1.16 -29.92
CA PRO A 239 17.75 -0.02 -30.21
C PRO A 239 18.64 -0.19 -31.45
N VAL A 240 18.77 -1.39 -32.02
CA VAL A 240 19.76 -1.70 -33.06
C VAL A 240 19.21 -1.40 -34.46
N GLY A 241 18.91 -0.12 -34.70
CA GLY A 241 18.42 0.41 -35.98
C GLY A 241 19.54 0.74 -36.97
N ASP A 242 20.26 -0.27 -37.46
CA ASP A 242 21.12 -0.11 -38.65
C ASP A 242 20.24 -0.23 -39.92
N PRO A 243 20.19 0.79 -40.80
CA PRO A 243 19.35 0.75 -42.01
C PRO A 243 19.65 -0.43 -42.96
N ASP A 244 20.85 -1.03 -42.90
CA ASP A 244 21.20 -2.20 -43.73
C ASP A 244 20.69 -3.54 -43.15
N LEU A 245 20.19 -3.59 -41.91
CA LEU A 245 19.71 -4.81 -41.23
C LEU A 245 18.18 -5.02 -41.25
N HIS A 246 17.46 -4.19 -42.03
CA HIS A 246 16.02 -3.95 -41.93
C HIS A 246 15.06 -5.16 -42.15
N GLY A 247 15.56 -6.31 -42.62
CA GLY A 247 14.76 -7.52 -42.80
C GLY A 247 14.83 -8.46 -41.58
N PRO A 248 15.94 -9.19 -41.36
CA PRO A 248 16.04 -10.17 -40.29
C PRO A 248 15.90 -9.58 -38.89
N MET A 249 16.33 -8.33 -38.66
CA MET A 249 16.18 -7.67 -37.36
C MET A 249 14.71 -7.35 -37.06
N SER A 250 13.98 -6.76 -38.02
CA SER A 250 12.55 -6.51 -37.87
C SER A 250 11.75 -7.80 -37.70
N ARG A 251 12.12 -8.89 -38.40
CA ARG A 251 11.51 -10.21 -38.17
C ARG A 251 11.84 -10.77 -36.80
N ALA A 252 13.08 -10.63 -36.30
CA ALA A 252 13.46 -11.04 -34.96
C ALA A 252 12.68 -10.30 -33.87
N ILE A 253 12.51 -8.98 -33.99
CA ILE A 253 11.67 -8.19 -33.08
C ILE A 253 10.22 -8.71 -33.12
N GLN A 254 9.65 -8.91 -34.30
CA GLN A 254 8.28 -9.43 -34.43
C GLN A 254 8.12 -10.80 -33.75
N ILE A 255 9.09 -11.72 -33.89
CA ILE A 255 9.06 -13.03 -33.23
C ILE A 255 9.01 -12.87 -31.70
N ILE A 256 9.84 -11.98 -31.15
CA ILE A 256 9.85 -11.69 -29.71
C ILE A 256 8.53 -11.07 -29.24
N GLU A 257 7.96 -10.14 -30.01
CA GLU A 257 6.70 -9.48 -29.67
C GLU A 257 5.48 -10.41 -29.79
N ASP A 258 5.42 -11.26 -30.83
CA ASP A 258 4.41 -12.30 -30.99
C ASP A 258 4.48 -13.32 -29.83
N GLY A 259 5.70 -13.75 -29.46
CA GLY A 259 5.94 -14.68 -28.36
C GLY A 259 5.57 -14.08 -26.99
N LEU A 260 5.96 -12.83 -26.72
CA LEU A 260 5.55 -12.10 -25.51
C LEU A 260 4.02 -11.93 -25.43
N GLY A 261 3.35 -11.68 -26.56
CA GLY A 261 1.89 -11.63 -26.64
C GLY A 261 1.23 -12.96 -26.26
N ALA A 262 1.72 -14.07 -26.81
CA ALA A 262 1.24 -15.41 -26.49
C ALA A 262 1.50 -15.80 -25.01
N MET A 263 2.69 -15.47 -24.48
CA MET A 263 2.98 -15.63 -23.05
C MET A 263 2.04 -14.80 -22.18
N ALA A 264 1.74 -13.55 -22.56
CA ALA A 264 0.87 -12.68 -21.78
C ALA A 264 -0.57 -13.22 -21.67
N GLU A 265 -1.14 -13.79 -22.75
CA GLU A 265 -2.47 -14.44 -22.68
C GLU A 265 -2.44 -15.66 -21.74
N ALA A 266 -1.40 -16.49 -21.82
CA ALA A 266 -1.25 -17.66 -20.95
C ALA A 266 -1.05 -17.27 -19.47
N VAL A 267 -0.30 -16.20 -19.20
CA VAL A 267 -0.03 -15.68 -17.85
C VAL A 267 -1.26 -15.01 -17.24
N ASP A 268 -2.05 -14.28 -18.01
CA ASP A 268 -3.29 -13.67 -17.51
C ASP A 268 -4.32 -14.73 -17.06
N GLY A 269 -4.32 -15.89 -17.73
CA GLY A 269 -5.11 -17.05 -17.33
C GLY A 269 -4.71 -17.69 -15.99
N LEU A 270 -3.49 -17.48 -15.49
CA LEU A 270 -3.02 -18.00 -14.20
C LEU A 270 -3.71 -17.33 -13.01
N SER A 271 -3.81 -18.05 -11.89
CA SER A 271 -4.43 -17.53 -10.67
C SER A 271 -3.76 -16.27 -10.14
N THR A 272 -4.46 -15.53 -9.29
CA THR A 272 -3.97 -14.28 -8.72
C THR A 272 -2.63 -14.48 -7.98
N LEU A 273 -2.52 -15.55 -7.17
CA LEU A 273 -1.28 -15.89 -6.48
C LEU A 273 -0.17 -16.37 -7.43
N GLU A 274 -0.47 -17.18 -8.45
CA GLU A 274 0.54 -17.57 -9.45
C GLU A 274 1.14 -16.34 -10.17
N ARG A 275 0.31 -15.33 -10.49
CA ARG A 275 0.80 -14.06 -11.08
C ARG A 275 1.61 -13.22 -10.09
N GLU A 276 1.23 -13.17 -8.81
CA GLU A 276 2.05 -12.53 -7.76
C GLU A 276 3.42 -13.22 -7.57
N LEU A 277 3.48 -14.54 -7.67
CA LEU A 277 4.72 -15.32 -7.55
C LEU A 277 5.64 -15.16 -8.78
N LEU A 278 5.08 -14.90 -9.97
CA LEU A 278 5.81 -14.61 -11.21
C LEU A 278 6.31 -13.16 -11.32
N GLY A 279 5.77 -12.24 -10.53
CA GLY A 279 6.09 -10.82 -10.60
C GLY A 279 7.58 -10.54 -10.33
N GLU A 280 8.14 -9.55 -11.04
CA GLU A 280 9.48 -9.05 -10.75
C GLU A 280 9.50 -8.39 -9.36
N ARG A 281 10.36 -8.89 -8.48
CA ARG A 281 10.45 -8.47 -7.08
C ARG A 281 11.52 -7.41 -6.90
N SER A 282 11.13 -6.33 -6.24
CA SER A 282 12.04 -5.33 -5.71
C SER A 282 12.77 -5.84 -4.47
N ASP A 283 13.91 -5.22 -4.16
CA ASP A 283 14.68 -5.55 -2.95
C ASP A 283 13.88 -5.28 -1.67
N GLU A 284 13.07 -4.20 -1.65
CA GLU A 284 12.18 -3.87 -0.53
C GLU A 284 11.08 -4.93 -0.32
N ILE A 285 10.42 -5.41 -1.38
CA ILE A 285 9.40 -6.46 -1.26
C ILE A 285 10.06 -7.78 -0.82
N ASN A 286 11.25 -8.09 -1.35
CA ASN A 286 11.99 -9.27 -0.93
C ASN A 286 12.38 -9.20 0.56
N PHE A 287 12.90 -8.05 1.00
CA PHE A 287 13.19 -7.75 2.40
C PHE A 287 11.97 -7.90 3.31
N GLN A 288 10.83 -7.30 2.93
CA GLN A 288 9.57 -7.42 3.68
C GLN A 288 9.13 -8.88 3.83
N GLU A 289 9.14 -9.66 2.76
CA GLU A 289 8.74 -11.08 2.81
C GLU A 289 9.71 -11.92 3.66
N CYS A 290 11.02 -11.66 3.60
CA CYS A 290 12.04 -12.30 4.45
C CYS A 290 11.89 -11.93 5.94
N CYS A 291 11.61 -10.66 6.25
CA CYS A 291 11.28 -10.22 7.60
C CYS A 291 10.03 -10.92 8.13
N LEU A 292 8.96 -10.97 7.33
CA LEU A 292 7.71 -11.64 7.69
C LEU A 292 7.91 -13.13 7.93
N ALA A 293 8.67 -13.83 7.08
CA ALA A 293 9.01 -15.23 7.30
C ALA A 293 9.72 -15.44 8.65
N THR A 294 10.69 -14.58 8.96
CA THR A 294 11.45 -14.63 10.22
C THR A 294 10.56 -14.37 11.45
N VAL A 295 9.70 -13.35 11.40
CA VAL A 295 8.78 -12.98 12.50
C VAL A 295 7.72 -14.05 12.73
N VAL A 296 7.12 -14.58 11.66
CA VAL A 296 6.12 -15.65 11.72
C VAL A 296 6.74 -16.93 12.29
N ARG A 297 7.94 -17.31 11.82
CA ARG A 297 8.64 -18.50 12.34
C ARG A 297 8.99 -18.36 13.82
N TRP A 298 9.46 -17.19 14.24
CA TRP A 298 9.68 -16.88 15.66
C TRP A 298 8.39 -17.04 16.48
N SER A 299 7.26 -16.56 15.96
CA SER A 299 5.93 -16.68 16.60
C SER A 299 5.48 -18.12 16.79
N CYS A 300 5.65 -18.98 15.77
CA CYS A 300 5.25 -20.39 15.83
C CYS A 300 6.22 -21.25 16.68
N TYR A 301 7.54 -21.15 16.44
CA TYR A 301 8.53 -22.09 17.00
C TYR A 301 9.42 -21.54 18.13
N GLY A 302 9.18 -20.32 18.62
CA GLY A 302 10.08 -19.60 19.55
C GLY A 302 10.52 -20.36 20.82
N THR A 303 11.65 -21.09 20.71
CA THR A 303 12.44 -21.77 21.74
C THR A 303 11.78 -22.96 22.44
N GLY A 304 12.49 -24.10 22.46
CA GLY A 304 12.04 -25.35 23.06
C GLY A 304 11.87 -25.29 24.57
N LEU A 305 10.65 -25.03 25.04
CA LEU A 305 10.23 -25.32 26.40
C LEU A 305 9.84 -26.80 26.52
N PRO A 306 10.28 -27.52 27.58
CA PRO A 306 9.73 -28.83 27.88
C PRO A 306 8.24 -28.71 28.20
N ARG A 307 7.51 -29.82 28.01
CA ARG A 307 6.08 -29.99 28.33
C ARG A 307 5.57 -29.01 29.40
N PHE A 308 4.71 -28.09 28.98
CA PHE A 308 3.64 -27.51 29.77
C PHE A 308 3.93 -27.34 31.27
N VAL A 309 4.45 -26.17 31.64
CA VAL A 309 3.83 -25.51 32.81
C VAL A 309 2.54 -24.92 32.29
N GLU A 310 1.46 -25.71 32.34
CA GLU A 310 0.13 -25.12 32.37
C GLU A 310 0.07 -24.28 33.63
N THR A 311 -0.01 -22.95 33.48
CA THR A 311 -0.48 -22.08 34.56
C THR A 311 -2.00 -22.27 34.71
N TYR A 312 -2.45 -23.52 34.95
CA TYR A 312 -3.74 -23.79 35.55
C TYR A 312 -3.65 -23.31 37.00
N GLY A 313 -3.93 -22.03 37.18
CA GLY A 313 -3.81 -21.36 38.46
C GLY A 313 -3.94 -19.87 38.29
N VAL A 314 -5.03 -19.34 38.86
CA VAL A 314 -5.35 -17.90 38.98
C VAL A 314 -4.41 -17.21 40.01
N GLN A 315 -3.16 -17.66 40.12
CA GLN A 315 -2.17 -17.24 41.14
C GLN A 315 -0.74 -17.06 40.57
N GLY A 316 -0.63 -16.81 39.26
CA GLY A 316 0.64 -16.62 38.55
C GLY A 316 0.85 -15.20 38.01
N SER A 317 0.76 -14.17 38.86
CA SER A 317 1.13 -12.76 38.53
C SER A 317 0.41 -12.10 37.34
N TRP A 318 -0.88 -12.42 37.12
CA TRP A 318 -1.76 -11.65 36.23
C TRP A 318 -3.05 -11.18 36.95
N GLY A 319 -2.89 -10.78 38.21
CA GLY A 319 -3.89 -10.01 38.97
C GLY A 319 -3.66 -8.50 38.87
N ASP A 320 -3.13 -8.01 37.74
CA ASP A 320 -2.77 -6.59 37.56
C ASP A 320 -3.31 -6.06 36.21
N GLY A 321 -4.65 -5.97 36.15
CA GLY A 321 -5.51 -5.74 34.98
C GLY A 321 -5.00 -4.84 33.86
N ALA A 322 -4.38 -5.44 32.84
CA ALA A 322 -4.15 -4.79 31.55
C ALA A 322 -5.43 -4.75 30.71
N ASP A 323 -5.84 -3.55 30.30
CA ASP A 323 -7.09 -3.32 29.57
C ASP A 323 -6.98 -3.70 28.08
N ALA A 324 -5.78 -3.54 27.51
CA ALA A 324 -5.48 -3.85 26.11
C ALA A 324 -4.14 -4.60 25.99
N ALA A 325 -4.12 -5.65 25.17
CA ALA A 325 -2.93 -6.44 24.86
C ALA A 325 -2.86 -6.76 23.35
N HIS A 326 -1.65 -6.75 22.79
CA HIS A 326 -1.41 -7.09 21.38
C HIS A 326 -0.27 -8.09 21.22
N GLY A 327 -0.13 -8.63 20.01
CA GLY A 327 0.73 -9.77 19.73
C GLY A 327 0.23 -10.64 18.58
N LEU A 328 0.70 -11.89 18.57
CA LEU A 328 0.49 -12.82 17.47
C LEU A 328 -0.18 -14.13 17.94
N TRP A 329 -1.18 -14.60 17.20
CA TRP A 329 -1.74 -15.95 17.31
C TRP A 329 -1.23 -16.78 16.12
N GLY A 330 -0.27 -17.66 16.38
CA GLY A 330 0.49 -18.34 15.32
C GLY A 330 1.08 -17.33 14.34
N PRO A 331 0.76 -17.39 13.03
CA PRO A 331 1.26 -16.47 12.02
C PRO A 331 0.44 -15.17 11.86
N LEU A 332 -0.59 -14.94 12.70
CA LEU A 332 -1.58 -13.86 12.51
C LEU A 332 -1.49 -12.80 13.63
N PRO A 333 -1.63 -11.49 13.34
CA PRO A 333 -1.78 -10.48 14.38
C PRO A 333 -3.13 -10.66 15.08
N TRP A 334 -3.12 -10.70 16.41
CA TRP A 334 -4.31 -10.95 17.23
C TRP A 334 -4.23 -10.20 18.55
N TRP A 335 -5.23 -9.35 18.80
CA TRP A 335 -5.27 -8.46 19.96
C TRP A 335 -6.39 -8.85 20.91
N VAL A 336 -6.34 -8.33 22.13
CA VAL A 336 -7.34 -8.57 23.18
C VAL A 336 -7.71 -7.26 23.85
N ILE A 337 -9.00 -7.04 24.07
CA ILE A 337 -9.54 -5.98 24.93
C ILE A 337 -10.27 -6.65 26.09
N THR A 338 -9.85 -6.34 27.31
CA THR A 338 -10.42 -6.86 28.56
C THR A 338 -11.42 -5.88 29.13
N VAL A 339 -12.69 -6.28 29.25
CA VAL A 339 -13.73 -5.49 29.92
C VAL A 339 -14.01 -6.00 31.33
N LEU A 340 -14.17 -5.06 32.25
CA LEU A 340 -14.29 -5.32 33.70
C LEU A 340 -15.73 -5.12 34.19
N ASP A 341 -16.41 -4.07 33.72
CA ASP A 341 -17.76 -3.68 34.19
C ASP A 341 -18.89 -3.95 33.18
N GLY A 342 -20.14 -3.83 33.66
CA GLY A 342 -21.35 -4.12 32.87
C GLY A 342 -21.76 -3.06 31.84
N ASP A 343 -21.16 -1.87 31.85
CA ASP A 343 -21.31 -0.86 30.79
C ASP A 343 -20.24 -1.07 29.70
N GLN A 344 -19.01 -1.42 30.08
CA GLN A 344 -17.96 -1.90 29.16
C GLN A 344 -18.39 -3.18 28.43
N GLU A 345 -18.96 -4.17 29.13
CA GLU A 345 -19.53 -5.36 28.49
C GLU A 345 -20.63 -5.00 27.48
N ARG A 346 -21.48 -4.02 27.80
CA ARG A 346 -22.53 -3.55 26.89
C ARG A 346 -21.94 -2.92 25.63
N ALA A 347 -20.94 -2.05 25.78
CA ALA A 347 -20.24 -1.41 24.67
C ALA A 347 -19.47 -2.42 23.80
N ALA A 348 -18.82 -3.41 24.40
CA ALA A 348 -18.16 -4.52 23.71
C ALA A 348 -19.16 -5.36 22.89
N ARG A 349 -20.27 -5.80 23.52
CA ARG A 349 -21.33 -6.54 22.81
C ARG A 349 -21.97 -5.72 21.69
N ALA A 350 -22.05 -4.40 21.83
CA ALA A 350 -22.53 -3.52 20.77
C ALA A 350 -21.53 -3.39 19.61
N THR A 351 -20.23 -3.38 19.92
CA THR A 351 -19.15 -3.39 18.92
C THR A 351 -19.20 -4.66 18.07
N LEU A 352 -19.46 -5.83 18.67
CA LEU A 352 -19.65 -7.09 17.93
C LEU A 352 -20.88 -7.07 16.99
N ARG A 353 -21.98 -6.39 17.38
CA ARG A 353 -23.20 -6.32 16.56
C ARG A 353 -23.10 -5.35 15.38
N GLU A 354 -22.23 -4.34 15.47
CA GLU A 354 -22.22 -3.19 14.56
C GLU A 354 -20.89 -2.98 13.84
N GLY A 355 -19.84 -3.67 14.26
CA GLY A 355 -18.48 -3.54 13.75
C GLY A 355 -17.72 -2.34 14.34
N THR A 356 -16.54 -2.11 13.75
CA THR A 356 -15.61 -1.04 14.11
C THR A 356 -15.47 -0.02 12.97
N LEU A 357 -14.90 1.13 13.27
CA LEU A 357 -14.25 1.97 12.27
C LEU A 357 -12.89 1.34 11.90
N PRO A 358 -12.28 1.70 10.76
CA PRO A 358 -10.89 1.34 10.48
C PRO A 358 -9.96 1.80 11.60
N LEU A 359 -8.83 1.11 11.79
CA LEU A 359 -7.82 1.43 12.79
C LEU A 359 -7.45 2.92 12.72
N GLY A 360 -7.49 3.59 13.85
CA GLY A 360 -6.91 4.91 14.01
C GLY A 360 -5.41 4.82 14.26
N ILE A 361 -4.69 5.87 13.88
CA ILE A 361 -3.31 6.10 14.32
C ILE A 361 -3.24 7.36 15.18
N GLU A 362 -2.47 7.28 16.25
CA GLU A 362 -2.04 8.39 17.09
C GLU A 362 -0.52 8.35 17.19
N GLN A 363 0.13 9.50 16.99
CA GLN A 363 1.58 9.62 17.02
C GLN A 363 1.97 10.83 17.85
N ASN A 364 2.85 10.60 18.83
CA ASN A 364 3.41 11.67 19.65
C ASN A 364 4.65 12.24 18.97
N SER A 365 4.62 13.53 18.61
CA SER A 365 5.73 14.22 17.96
C SER A 365 7.01 14.28 18.80
N ALA A 366 6.92 14.11 20.12
CA ALA A 366 8.08 14.02 21.02
C ALA A 366 8.71 12.61 21.09
N ALA A 367 8.04 11.57 20.58
CA ALA A 367 8.48 10.18 20.64
C ALA A 367 8.20 9.45 19.32
N SER A 368 8.90 9.85 18.24
CA SER A 368 8.70 9.33 16.88
C SER A 368 8.89 7.82 16.71
N HIS A 369 9.55 7.14 17.66
CA HIS A 369 9.69 5.69 17.72
C HIS A 369 8.45 4.98 18.28
N ARG A 370 7.51 5.70 18.92
CA ARG A 370 6.26 5.14 19.43
C ARG A 370 5.09 5.48 18.53
N LEU A 371 4.23 4.50 18.33
CA LEU A 371 3.06 4.58 17.46
C LEU A 371 1.89 3.91 18.18
N THR A 372 0.78 4.63 18.34
CA THR A 372 -0.42 4.08 18.97
C THR A 372 -1.47 3.78 17.90
N LEU A 373 -1.99 2.55 17.89
CA LEU A 373 -3.13 2.17 17.07
C LEU A 373 -4.40 2.14 17.91
N VAL A 374 -5.51 2.57 17.33
CA VAL A 374 -6.77 2.79 18.05
C VAL A 374 -7.88 1.96 17.41
N VAL A 375 -8.46 1.04 18.18
CA VAL A 375 -9.68 0.30 17.82
C VAL A 375 -10.88 1.07 18.34
N ARG A 376 -11.91 1.24 17.51
CA ARG A 376 -13.05 2.09 17.84
C ARG A 376 -14.37 1.65 17.23
N ARG A 377 -15.44 1.65 18.02
CA ARG A 377 -16.81 1.46 17.54
C ARG A 377 -17.37 2.75 16.88
N PRO A 378 -18.16 2.66 15.79
CA PRO A 378 -19.09 3.73 15.45
C PRO A 378 -20.09 3.90 16.63
N ARG A 379 -20.13 5.02 17.36
CA ARG A 379 -21.12 5.19 18.47
C ARG A 379 -22.57 5.18 17.94
N THR A 380 -23.30 4.05 17.91
CA THR A 380 -24.63 3.91 17.30
C THR A 380 -25.70 3.58 18.35
N GLY A 381 -26.45 4.58 18.82
CA GLY A 381 -27.45 4.43 19.89
C GLY A 381 -26.87 4.21 21.29
N GLU A 382 -26.00 3.21 21.44
CA GLU A 382 -25.40 2.73 22.69
C GLU A 382 -23.94 3.27 22.87
N PRO A 383 -23.35 3.21 24.08
CA PRO A 383 -21.99 3.69 24.35
C PRO A 383 -20.90 3.02 23.49
N GLY A 384 -19.99 3.83 22.94
CA GLY A 384 -18.86 3.34 22.14
C GLY A 384 -17.79 2.69 23.01
N LEU A 385 -17.09 1.71 22.44
CA LEU A 385 -15.84 1.19 22.98
C LEU A 385 -14.69 1.79 22.15
N ARG A 386 -13.66 2.28 22.85
CA ARG A 386 -12.37 2.64 22.27
C ARG A 386 -11.25 2.00 23.09
N ALA A 387 -10.28 1.41 22.41
CA ALA A 387 -9.06 0.88 23.01
C ALA A 387 -7.82 1.33 22.22
N SER A 388 -6.70 1.49 22.92
CA SER A 388 -5.43 1.97 22.38
C SER A 388 -4.31 0.94 22.59
N PHE A 389 -3.49 0.71 21.56
CA PHE A 389 -2.42 -0.29 21.53
C PHE A 389 -1.09 0.39 21.16
N MET A 390 -0.07 0.29 22.01
CA MET A 390 1.20 1.03 21.83
C MET A 390 2.32 0.16 21.26
N PHE A 391 2.79 0.55 20.08
CA PHE A 391 3.93 -0.05 19.40
C PHE A 391 5.19 0.78 19.62
N ASP A 392 6.33 0.09 19.72
CA ASP A 392 7.66 0.69 19.83
C ASP A 392 8.53 0.18 18.69
N LEU A 393 8.88 1.06 17.75
CA LEU A 393 9.68 0.76 16.57
C LEU A 393 11.16 0.45 16.89
N THR A 394 11.56 0.50 18.16
CA THR A 394 12.85 -0.05 18.64
C THR A 394 12.73 -1.52 19.08
N ASN A 395 11.53 -2.10 19.09
CA ASN A 395 11.30 -3.53 19.31
C ASN A 395 11.02 -4.22 17.94
N PRO A 396 11.86 -5.17 17.49
CA PRO A 396 11.66 -5.86 16.22
C PRO A 396 10.37 -6.71 16.18
N ALA A 397 9.85 -7.16 17.33
CA ALA A 397 8.57 -7.86 17.37
C ALA A 397 7.40 -6.91 17.09
N HIS A 398 7.43 -5.68 17.64
CA HIS A 398 6.42 -4.65 17.35
C HIS A 398 6.49 -4.19 15.89
N ALA A 399 7.69 -3.98 15.35
CA ALA A 399 7.85 -3.64 13.94
C ALA A 399 7.37 -4.78 13.02
N GLY A 400 7.69 -6.04 13.35
CA GLY A 400 7.20 -7.22 12.64
C GLY A 400 5.67 -7.37 12.67
N GLU A 401 5.05 -7.10 13.82
CA GLU A 401 3.59 -7.11 13.98
C GLU A 401 2.91 -6.00 13.15
N LEU A 402 3.48 -4.77 13.14
CA LEU A 402 2.99 -3.69 12.28
C LEU A 402 3.14 -4.00 10.79
N LEU A 403 4.23 -4.66 10.37
CA LEU A 403 4.42 -5.11 9.00
C LEU A 403 3.37 -6.17 8.62
N LEU A 404 3.07 -7.13 9.52
CA LEU A 404 2.00 -8.11 9.33
C LEU A 404 0.62 -7.45 9.16
N ILE A 405 0.28 -6.48 10.03
CA ILE A 405 -1.00 -5.76 9.96
C ILE A 405 -1.11 -4.96 8.66
N GLY A 406 -0.05 -4.26 8.26
CA GLY A 406 0.00 -3.52 7.00
C GLY A 406 -0.12 -4.42 5.77
N ARG A 407 0.54 -5.58 5.77
CA ARG A 407 0.52 -6.54 4.65
C ARG A 407 -0.76 -7.39 4.58
N ARG A 408 -1.43 -7.65 5.71
CA ARG A 408 -2.78 -8.27 5.76
C ARG A 408 -3.91 -7.26 5.53
N GLY A 409 -3.70 -5.99 5.86
CA GLY A 409 -4.69 -4.92 5.77
C GLY A 409 -5.62 -4.78 6.98
N GLY A 410 -5.34 -5.46 8.11
CA GLY A 410 -6.18 -5.45 9.30
C GLY A 410 -5.72 -6.42 10.40
N VAL A 411 -6.49 -6.48 11.50
CA VAL A 411 -6.22 -7.28 12.69
C VAL A 411 -7.50 -7.81 13.33
N CYS A 412 -7.45 -8.97 13.99
CA CYS A 412 -8.55 -9.49 14.79
C CYS A 412 -8.37 -9.11 16.27
N VAL A 413 -9.48 -8.77 16.94
CA VAL A 413 -9.50 -8.30 18.33
C VAL A 413 -10.55 -9.10 19.11
N ASP A 414 -10.11 -9.86 20.10
CA ASP A 414 -10.99 -10.59 21.02
C ASP A 414 -11.50 -9.66 22.13
N LEU A 415 -12.80 -9.67 22.37
CA LEU A 415 -13.42 -8.96 23.48
C LEU A 415 -13.72 -9.96 24.60
N VAL A 416 -13.08 -9.77 25.75
CA VAL A 416 -13.10 -10.71 26.88
C VAL A 416 -13.64 -10.00 28.11
N ARG A 417 -14.60 -10.60 28.81
CA ARG A 417 -14.97 -10.16 30.16
C ARG A 417 -14.17 -10.94 31.19
N VAL A 418 -13.51 -10.23 32.11
CA VAL A 418 -12.85 -10.83 33.27
C VAL A 418 -13.72 -10.56 34.52
N PRO A 419 -13.87 -11.53 35.45
CA PRO A 419 -14.52 -11.28 36.74
C PRO A 419 -13.82 -10.17 37.51
N ASP A 420 -14.58 -9.33 38.21
CA ASP A 420 -14.02 -8.32 39.11
C ASP A 420 -13.62 -8.99 40.43
N TYR A 421 -12.41 -9.56 40.46
CA TYR A 421 -11.88 -10.23 41.64
C TYR A 421 -11.63 -9.27 42.82
N ASP A 422 -11.48 -7.97 42.59
CA ASP A 422 -11.21 -6.97 43.63
C ASP A 422 -12.47 -6.64 44.47
N SER A 423 -13.67 -6.93 43.96
CA SER A 423 -14.94 -6.76 44.70
C SER A 423 -15.55 -8.06 45.24
N MET A 424 -14.87 -9.19 45.06
CA MET A 424 -15.28 -10.51 45.55
C MET A 424 -14.62 -10.85 46.89
N ASP A 425 -15.30 -11.66 47.71
CA ASP A 425 -14.75 -12.12 48.98
C ASP A 425 -13.68 -13.21 48.71
N PRO A 426 -12.41 -13.02 49.09
CA PRO A 426 -11.35 -13.99 48.80
C PRO A 426 -11.51 -15.32 49.56
N ASP A 427 -12.38 -15.38 50.58
CA ASP A 427 -12.73 -16.60 51.31
C ASP A 427 -13.96 -17.34 50.70
N ASP A 428 -14.52 -16.86 49.58
CA ASP A 428 -15.62 -17.54 48.85
C ASP A 428 -15.06 -18.62 47.90
N ASP A 429 -15.41 -19.88 48.14
CA ASP A 429 -14.95 -21.04 47.37
C ASP A 429 -15.32 -20.92 45.86
N ASP A 430 -16.42 -20.24 45.51
CA ASP A 430 -16.85 -20.05 44.12
C ASP A 430 -15.94 -19.08 43.33
N VAL A 431 -15.10 -18.28 43.99
CA VAL A 431 -14.20 -17.28 43.36
C VAL A 431 -12.99 -17.93 42.70
N GLN A 432 -12.58 -19.12 43.16
CA GLN A 432 -11.42 -19.84 42.60
C GLN A 432 -11.72 -20.50 41.24
N ASP A 433 -12.99 -20.75 40.92
CA ASP A 433 -13.46 -21.37 39.68
C ASP A 433 -13.96 -20.35 38.63
N LEU A 434 -13.98 -19.05 38.96
CA LEU A 434 -14.46 -17.99 38.07
C LEU A 434 -13.46 -17.69 36.94
N ALA A 435 -13.76 -18.16 35.73
CA ALA A 435 -12.92 -17.96 34.54
C ALA A 435 -13.33 -16.73 33.69
N PRO A 436 -12.40 -16.12 32.93
CA PRO A 436 -12.72 -15.14 31.89
C PRO A 436 -13.74 -15.68 30.88
N THR A 437 -14.60 -14.82 30.35
CA THR A 437 -15.67 -15.17 29.41
C THR A 437 -15.48 -14.46 28.07
N GLU A 438 -15.42 -15.20 26.97
CA GLU A 438 -15.40 -14.61 25.62
C GLU A 438 -16.74 -13.93 25.30
N LEU A 439 -16.69 -12.68 24.84
CA LEU A 439 -17.85 -11.99 24.29
C LEU A 439 -17.96 -12.21 22.78
N GLY A 440 -16.81 -12.27 22.10
CA GLY A 440 -16.63 -12.58 20.68
C GLY A 440 -15.38 -11.88 20.10
N THR A 441 -15.07 -12.16 18.84
CA THR A 441 -13.99 -11.50 18.08
C THR A 441 -14.57 -10.47 17.11
N VAL A 442 -13.88 -9.34 16.91
CA VAL A 442 -14.13 -8.39 15.81
C VAL A 442 -12.91 -8.26 14.90
N SER A 443 -13.12 -8.22 13.59
CA SER A 443 -12.08 -7.90 12.61
C SER A 443 -12.06 -6.39 12.36
N VAL A 444 -10.87 -5.79 12.38
CA VAL A 444 -10.66 -4.34 12.26
C VAL A 444 -9.72 -4.05 11.09
N GLU A 445 -10.25 -3.41 10.05
CA GLU A 445 -9.49 -3.03 8.87
C GLU A 445 -8.50 -1.90 9.19
N ALA A 446 -7.30 -1.91 8.60
CA ALA A 446 -6.37 -0.78 8.67
C ALA A 446 -6.77 0.34 7.68
N GLY A 447 -7.32 -0.02 6.52
CA GLY A 447 -7.48 0.89 5.38
C GLY A 447 -6.17 1.11 4.60
N GLY A 448 -6.29 1.43 3.31
CA GLY A 448 -5.15 1.40 2.38
C GLY A 448 -4.06 2.46 2.63
N GLU A 449 -4.44 3.61 3.19
CA GLU A 449 -3.50 4.67 3.59
C GLU A 449 -2.67 4.24 4.81
N LEU A 450 -3.33 3.83 5.90
CA LEU A 450 -2.64 3.41 7.12
C LEU A 450 -1.82 2.13 6.88
N ALA A 451 -2.33 1.17 6.11
CA ALA A 451 -1.60 -0.05 5.78
C ALA A 451 -0.24 0.25 5.12
N ARG A 452 -0.17 1.22 4.20
CA ARG A 452 1.10 1.67 3.60
C ARG A 452 2.01 2.37 4.61
N LEU A 453 1.47 3.28 5.42
CA LEU A 453 2.23 3.95 6.48
C LEU A 453 2.84 2.94 7.47
N LEU A 454 2.10 1.89 7.83
CA LEU A 454 2.61 0.81 8.68
C LEU A 454 3.70 0.00 7.99
N ILE A 455 3.55 -0.37 6.72
CA ILE A 455 4.58 -1.08 5.95
C ILE A 455 5.87 -0.25 5.88
N GLU A 456 5.79 1.04 5.55
CA GLU A 456 6.95 1.94 5.44
C GLU A 456 7.68 2.08 6.79
N ARG A 457 6.96 2.47 7.85
CA ARG A 457 7.54 2.69 9.18
C ARG A 457 8.09 1.39 9.79
N ALA A 458 7.42 0.26 9.57
CA ALA A 458 7.89 -1.05 10.02
C ALA A 458 9.14 -1.51 9.26
N SER A 459 9.19 -1.33 7.93
CA SER A 459 10.36 -1.70 7.11
C SER A 459 11.59 -0.88 7.51
N GLN A 460 11.43 0.45 7.65
CA GLN A 460 12.49 1.35 8.14
C GLN A 460 12.97 1.01 9.56
N ALA A 461 12.09 0.47 10.41
CA ALA A 461 12.44 0.00 11.75
C ALA A 461 13.20 -1.33 11.69
N LEU A 462 12.70 -2.30 10.92
CA LEU A 462 13.29 -3.64 10.78
C LEU A 462 14.68 -3.61 10.14
N GLN A 463 14.94 -2.69 9.20
CA GLN A 463 16.24 -2.54 8.54
C GLN A 463 17.38 -2.34 9.55
N LYS A 464 17.10 -1.72 10.70
CA LYS A 464 18.09 -1.45 11.77
C LYS A 464 18.56 -2.70 12.52
N PHE A 465 17.89 -3.85 12.31
CA PHE A 465 18.24 -5.15 12.90
C PHE A 465 18.86 -6.12 11.88
N VAL A 466 19.09 -5.66 10.64
CA VAL A 466 19.65 -6.47 9.56
C VAL A 466 21.11 -6.08 9.32
N SER A 467 22.00 -7.07 9.20
CA SER A 467 23.41 -6.84 8.91
C SER A 467 23.68 -6.63 7.42
N GLU A 468 24.69 -5.85 7.09
CA GLU A 468 25.16 -5.62 5.70
C GLU A 468 25.46 -6.96 4.96
N GLU A 469 25.87 -8.01 5.69
CA GLU A 469 26.12 -9.33 5.10
C GLU A 469 24.85 -10.01 4.52
N TRP A 470 23.65 -9.68 4.99
CA TRP A 470 22.40 -10.24 4.47
C TRP A 470 22.15 -9.83 3.00
N GLU A 471 22.57 -8.62 2.62
CA GLU A 471 22.42 -8.10 1.25
C GLU A 471 23.14 -8.98 0.21
N SER A 472 24.11 -9.80 0.63
CA SER A 472 24.84 -10.70 -0.26
C SER A 472 24.13 -12.03 -0.59
N ASN A 473 23.23 -12.52 0.26
CA ASN A 473 22.70 -13.90 0.20
C ASN A 473 21.16 -13.93 0.18
N HIS A 474 20.60 -13.52 -0.96
CA HIS A 474 19.16 -13.45 -1.17
C HIS A 474 18.49 -14.84 -1.22
N GLN A 475 18.09 -15.38 -0.06
CA GLN A 475 16.96 -16.32 0.09
C GLN A 475 16.73 -16.68 1.57
N GLY A 476 15.47 -16.61 2.02
CA GLY A 476 15.04 -17.16 3.32
C GLY A 476 15.10 -16.19 4.50
N GLU A 477 15.25 -16.75 5.70
CA GLU A 477 15.16 -16.04 6.98
C GLU A 477 16.37 -15.13 7.27
N ILE A 478 16.13 -14.04 7.99
CA ILE A 478 17.16 -13.07 8.34
C ILE A 478 17.73 -13.42 9.72
N GLN A 479 18.91 -14.06 9.75
CA GLN A 479 19.51 -14.59 10.98
C GLN A 479 19.74 -13.52 12.07
N SER A 480 20.14 -12.29 11.69
CA SER A 480 20.34 -11.20 12.65
C SER A 480 19.02 -10.71 13.27
N LEU A 481 17.95 -10.66 12.46
CA LEU A 481 16.60 -10.33 12.95
C LEU A 481 16.06 -11.44 13.85
N GLN A 482 16.33 -12.71 13.54
CA GLN A 482 15.99 -13.83 14.43
C GLN A 482 16.66 -13.67 15.80
N GLN A 483 17.96 -13.38 15.84
CA GLN A 483 18.70 -13.12 17.08
C GLN A 483 18.13 -11.91 17.85
N ALA A 484 17.73 -10.85 17.16
CA ALA A 484 17.09 -9.69 17.77
C ALA A 484 15.71 -10.03 18.39
N LEU A 485 14.89 -10.82 17.69
CA LEU A 485 13.60 -11.32 18.18
C LEU A 485 13.74 -12.28 19.38
N GLU A 486 14.75 -13.14 19.38
CA GLU A 486 15.10 -14.00 20.53
C GLU A 486 15.62 -13.16 21.73
N GLY A 487 16.24 -12.02 21.46
CA GLY A 487 16.73 -11.06 22.45
C GLY A 487 15.65 -10.21 23.14
N CYS A 488 14.42 -10.16 22.62
CA CYS A 488 13.32 -9.34 23.17
C CYS A 488 12.75 -9.83 24.52
N GLY A 489 13.32 -10.88 25.10
CA GLY A 489 12.78 -11.57 26.26
C GLY A 489 11.69 -12.56 25.90
N ARG A 490 11.27 -13.41 26.85
CA ARG A 490 10.18 -14.37 26.62
C ARG A 490 8.85 -13.62 26.57
N PRO A 491 8.14 -13.57 25.42
CA PRO A 491 6.80 -13.01 25.38
C PRO A 491 5.87 -13.82 26.29
N ALA A 492 4.96 -13.14 26.98
CA ALA A 492 3.95 -13.82 27.77
C ALA A 492 2.97 -14.52 26.83
N VAL A 493 2.77 -15.83 27.00
CA VAL A 493 1.68 -16.53 26.32
C VAL A 493 0.42 -16.32 27.14
N GLY A 494 -0.43 -15.39 26.69
CA GLY A 494 -1.70 -15.11 27.33
C GLY A 494 -2.81 -16.01 26.78
N SER A 495 -3.52 -16.69 27.67
CA SER A 495 -4.71 -17.49 27.34
C SER A 495 -5.95 -16.72 27.79
N TYR A 496 -6.35 -15.73 26.99
CA TYR A 496 -7.37 -14.76 27.41
C TYR A 496 -8.82 -15.24 27.24
N SER A 497 -9.08 -16.38 26.60
CA SER A 497 -10.45 -16.82 26.28
C SER A 497 -10.74 -18.29 26.63
N PRO A 498 -12.00 -18.63 27.01
CA PRO A 498 -12.55 -19.99 26.92
C PRO A 498 -12.30 -20.73 25.59
N SER A 499 -12.13 -20.02 24.46
CA SER A 499 -11.76 -20.63 23.16
C SER A 499 -10.29 -21.07 23.09
N LYS A 500 -9.49 -20.78 24.12
CA LYS A 500 -8.09 -21.19 24.30
C LYS A 500 -7.09 -20.63 23.27
N ARG A 501 -7.42 -19.57 22.52
CA ARG A 501 -6.42 -18.88 21.66
C ARG A 501 -5.23 -18.43 22.50
N ARG A 502 -4.05 -18.98 22.23
CA ARG A 502 -2.79 -18.65 22.88
C ARG A 502 -2.14 -17.52 22.10
N VAL A 503 -2.43 -16.29 22.50
CA VAL A 503 -1.79 -15.10 21.93
C VAL A 503 -0.42 -14.94 22.57
N ARG A 504 0.61 -14.88 21.73
CA ARG A 504 1.97 -14.48 22.12
C ARG A 504 2.00 -12.96 22.25
N VAL A 505 1.84 -12.48 23.48
CA VAL A 505 1.73 -11.05 23.79
C VAL A 505 3.09 -10.38 23.65
N THR A 506 3.15 -9.36 22.80
CA THR A 506 4.34 -8.54 22.55
C THR A 506 4.35 -7.31 23.46
N ALA A 507 3.20 -6.67 23.69
CA ALA A 507 2.99 -5.72 24.78
C ALA A 507 1.55 -5.72 25.33
N HIS A 508 1.43 -5.21 26.54
CA HIS A 508 0.19 -4.98 27.30
C HIS A 508 0.36 -3.69 28.09
N GLU A 509 -0.68 -2.87 28.19
CA GLU A 509 -0.69 -1.69 29.05
C GLU A 509 -1.94 -1.68 29.94
N ARG A 510 -1.75 -1.39 31.24
CA ARG A 510 -2.81 -1.00 32.18
C ARG A 510 -2.83 0.52 32.25
N ARG A 511 -3.94 1.15 31.89
CA ARG A 511 -4.04 2.62 31.82
C ARG A 511 -5.44 3.11 32.16
N ASP A 512 -5.52 4.16 32.96
CA ASP A 512 -6.78 4.83 33.29
C ASP A 512 -7.53 5.38 32.05
N ASP A 513 -6.83 5.55 30.92
CA ASP A 513 -7.36 5.94 29.61
C ASP A 513 -7.30 4.81 28.54
N GLY A 514 -6.96 3.57 28.93
CA GLY A 514 -6.72 2.44 28.03
C GLY A 514 -7.99 1.92 27.33
N ILE A 515 -9.09 1.83 28.07
CA ILE A 515 -10.45 1.64 27.52
C ILE A 515 -11.30 2.84 27.90
N VAL A 516 -11.88 3.49 26.90
CA VAL A 516 -12.80 4.62 27.12
C VAL A 516 -14.21 4.25 26.65
N LEU A 517 -15.16 4.38 27.57
CA LEU A 517 -16.59 4.31 27.29
C LEU A 517 -17.09 5.64 26.74
N GLU A 518 -17.60 5.61 25.50
CA GLU A 518 -18.01 6.82 24.79
C GLU A 518 -19.53 6.93 24.81
N THR A 519 -20.09 7.45 25.91
CA THR A 519 -21.53 7.51 26.18
C THR A 519 -22.23 8.65 25.43
N ASP A 520 -21.64 9.85 25.42
CA ASP A 520 -22.19 11.09 24.86
C ASP A 520 -21.49 11.54 23.58
N ASP A 521 -22.09 12.51 22.87
CA ASP A 521 -21.31 13.43 22.03
C ASP A 521 -20.39 14.22 22.96
N PRO A 522 -19.07 13.97 22.92
CA PRO A 522 -18.31 13.92 24.17
C PRO A 522 -18.09 15.28 24.80
N PRO A 523 -17.98 15.31 26.14
CA PRO A 523 -17.64 16.51 26.89
C PRO A 523 -16.25 17.04 26.52
N SER A 524 -16.09 18.35 26.62
CA SER A 524 -14.90 19.07 26.16
C SER A 524 -13.93 19.40 27.29
N ALA A 525 -12.91 18.56 27.51
CA ALA A 525 -11.65 18.94 28.17
C ALA A 525 -10.51 17.91 27.92
N THR A 526 -9.61 18.25 26.99
CA THR A 526 -8.21 17.75 26.85
C THR A 526 -7.92 16.26 26.58
N THR A 527 -6.78 16.04 25.90
CA THR A 527 -6.18 14.76 25.44
C THR A 527 -7.06 13.88 24.55
N ASP A 528 -6.67 13.83 23.28
CA ASP A 528 -6.96 12.78 22.28
C ASP A 528 -8.36 12.12 22.31
N PHE A 529 -9.41 12.90 22.01
CA PHE A 529 -10.20 12.78 20.76
C PHE A 529 -11.14 11.58 20.33
N GLY A 530 -12.40 11.93 19.94
CA GLY A 530 -13.31 11.27 18.93
C GLY A 530 -14.81 11.50 19.24
N PRO A 531 -15.85 10.74 18.81
CA PRO A 531 -16.24 10.10 17.52
C PRO A 531 -17.64 10.56 16.99
N LEU A 532 -18.10 10.10 15.80
CA LEU A 532 -19.48 9.57 15.54
C LEU A 532 -19.58 8.73 14.25
N ARG A 533 -20.58 7.83 14.31
CA ARG A 533 -21.54 7.42 13.26
C ARG A 533 -21.13 7.59 11.80
N PHE A 534 -20.85 6.44 11.18
CA PHE A 534 -20.81 6.22 9.75
C PHE A 534 -22.00 5.46 9.21
N LYS A 535 -22.35 5.79 7.97
CA LYS A 535 -23.14 4.95 7.06
C LYS A 535 -22.13 4.24 6.16
N ILE A 536 -22.19 2.92 6.14
CA ILE A 536 -21.29 2.08 5.33
C ILE A 536 -21.73 2.19 3.87
N GLU A 537 -20.84 2.70 3.01
CA GLU A 537 -20.92 2.53 1.56
C GLU A 537 -19.96 1.42 1.11
N ARG A 538 -20.29 0.79 -0.01
CA ARG A 538 -19.72 -0.49 -0.45
C ARG A 538 -18.26 -0.37 -0.90
N SER A 539 -17.61 -1.52 -0.98
CA SER A 539 -16.23 -1.77 -1.44
C SER A 539 -15.76 -0.80 -2.53
N PRO A 540 -14.49 -0.34 -2.48
CA PRO A 540 -13.94 0.47 -3.55
C PRO A 540 -13.97 -0.36 -4.83
N LYS A 541 -14.83 0.05 -5.78
CA LYS A 541 -14.73 -0.44 -7.16
C LYS A 541 -13.30 -0.23 -7.62
N ILE A 542 -12.77 -1.16 -8.42
CA ILE A 542 -11.63 -0.85 -9.28
C ILE A 542 -12.13 0.20 -10.28
N VAL A 543 -12.00 1.47 -9.89
CA VAL A 543 -12.21 2.61 -10.78
C VAL A 543 -11.07 2.52 -11.77
N SER A 544 -11.37 2.03 -12.97
CA SER A 544 -10.49 2.16 -14.14
C SER A 544 -9.98 3.61 -14.15
N PRO A 545 -8.66 3.83 -14.24
CA PRO A 545 -8.05 5.11 -13.86
C PRO A 545 -8.82 6.26 -14.51
N PRO A 546 -9.27 7.26 -13.72
CA PRO A 546 -10.07 8.33 -14.26
C PRO A 546 -9.29 8.94 -15.42
N ARG A 547 -9.93 9.02 -16.61
CA ARG A 547 -9.33 9.70 -17.78
C ARG A 547 -8.75 11.02 -17.28
N PRO A 548 -7.46 11.30 -17.48
CA PRO A 548 -6.81 12.44 -16.83
C PRO A 548 -7.62 13.69 -17.12
N SER A 549 -8.12 14.31 -16.05
CA SER A 549 -8.88 15.55 -16.14
C SER A 549 -8.01 16.59 -16.85
N ARG A 550 -8.56 17.22 -17.89
CA ARG A 550 -7.86 18.28 -18.63
C ARG A 550 -7.30 19.31 -17.65
N ALA A 551 -6.03 19.65 -17.82
CA ALA A 551 -5.30 20.71 -17.13
C ALA A 551 -5.38 20.67 -15.59
N GLN A 552 -4.36 20.06 -15.00
CA GLN A 552 -4.26 19.68 -13.60
C GLN A 552 -4.66 20.79 -12.60
N ASP A 553 -5.81 20.62 -11.96
CA ASP A 553 -6.37 21.55 -10.96
C ASP A 553 -5.56 21.52 -9.64
N ALA A 554 -4.48 22.31 -9.56
CA ALA A 554 -3.78 22.56 -8.30
C ALA A 554 -4.62 23.44 -7.34
N GLY A 555 -4.49 23.20 -6.04
CA GLY A 555 -5.24 23.89 -5.00
C GLY A 555 -4.75 23.55 -3.60
N PHE A 556 -5.59 23.74 -2.60
CA PHE A 556 -5.24 23.62 -1.19
C PHE A 556 -6.01 22.50 -0.49
N VAL A 557 -5.32 21.71 0.31
CA VAL A 557 -5.89 20.99 1.45
C VAL A 557 -5.59 21.79 2.71
N TYR A 558 -6.60 22.05 3.55
CA TYR A 558 -6.50 22.95 4.69
C TYR A 558 -7.03 22.33 5.98
N VAL A 559 -6.59 22.92 7.09
CA VAL A 559 -7.07 22.65 8.44
C VAL A 559 -7.62 23.94 9.04
N LEU A 560 -8.91 23.95 9.37
CA LEU A 560 -9.58 25.09 10.01
C LEU A 560 -9.92 24.78 11.47
N ARG A 561 -9.88 25.81 12.31
CA ARG A 561 -10.38 25.81 13.69
C ARG A 561 -11.58 26.75 13.80
N ASN A 562 -12.50 26.44 14.72
CA ASN A 562 -13.56 27.36 15.11
C ASN A 562 -13.50 27.57 16.64
N PRO A 563 -13.34 28.79 17.16
CA PRO A 563 -13.32 29.04 18.59
C PRO A 563 -14.60 28.58 19.33
N GLY A 564 -15.75 28.54 18.65
CA GLY A 564 -17.02 28.04 19.21
C GLY A 564 -17.19 26.53 19.11
N ILE A 565 -16.21 25.80 18.56
CA ILE A 565 -16.21 24.35 18.45
C ILE A 565 -14.83 23.85 18.97
N PRO A 566 -14.56 24.00 20.28
CA PRO A 566 -13.27 23.65 20.86
C PRO A 566 -12.98 22.16 20.74
N GLY A 567 -11.70 21.80 20.53
CA GLY A 567 -11.30 20.41 20.39
C GLY A 567 -11.87 19.74 19.13
N MET A 568 -12.01 20.47 18.02
CA MET A 568 -12.25 19.92 16.69
C MET A 568 -11.50 20.71 15.63
N LEU A 569 -11.00 20.00 14.62
CA LEU A 569 -10.40 20.58 13.41
C LEU A 569 -11.25 20.19 12.21
N LYS A 570 -11.59 21.16 11.36
CA LYS A 570 -12.19 20.89 10.05
C LYS A 570 -11.08 20.67 9.03
N ILE A 571 -11.04 19.52 8.38
CA ILE A 571 -10.11 19.23 7.29
C ILE A 571 -10.90 19.22 5.98
N GLY A 572 -10.45 19.95 4.97
CA GLY A 572 -11.15 20.03 3.69
C GLY A 572 -10.26 20.56 2.57
N PHE A 573 -10.79 20.59 1.34
CA PHE A 573 -10.08 21.12 0.17
C PHE A 573 -10.73 22.36 -0.44
N SER A 574 -9.96 23.10 -1.25
CA SER A 574 -10.41 24.24 -2.04
C SER A 574 -9.48 24.50 -3.24
N HIS A 575 -10.04 24.82 -4.40
CA HIS A 575 -9.28 25.35 -5.55
C HIS A 575 -9.03 26.88 -5.46
N ARG A 576 -9.57 27.53 -4.41
CA ARG A 576 -9.38 28.94 -4.04
C ARG A 576 -8.59 29.02 -2.74
N LEU A 577 -8.23 30.22 -2.30
CA LEU A 577 -7.57 30.41 -1.00
C LEU A 577 -8.35 29.76 0.15
N SER A 578 -7.63 29.30 1.16
CA SER A 578 -8.23 28.64 2.33
C SER A 578 -9.09 29.62 3.13
N GLU A 579 -8.69 30.89 3.13
CA GLU A 579 -9.38 32.03 3.72
C GLU A 579 -10.72 32.30 3.01
N ASP A 580 -10.73 32.36 1.67
CA ASP A 580 -11.97 32.50 0.88
C ASP A 580 -12.97 31.37 1.20
N ARG A 581 -12.47 30.17 1.52
CA ARG A 581 -13.30 29.02 1.89
C ARG A 581 -13.74 29.06 3.35
N ALA A 582 -12.90 29.53 4.27
CA ALA A 582 -13.24 29.76 5.67
C ALA A 582 -14.38 30.78 5.80
N ASP A 583 -14.33 31.88 5.05
CA ASP A 583 -15.38 32.90 4.97
C ASP A 583 -16.69 32.32 4.42
N GLU A 584 -16.64 31.50 3.37
CA GLU A 584 -17.83 30.84 2.79
C GLU A 584 -18.51 29.84 3.73
N LEU A 585 -17.76 29.28 4.69
CA LEU A 585 -18.28 28.36 5.69
C LEU A 585 -18.91 29.09 6.89
N PHE A 586 -18.62 30.38 7.08
CA PHE A 586 -19.25 31.19 8.11
C PHE A 586 -20.69 31.53 7.72
N SER A 587 -21.64 30.91 8.43
CA SER A 587 -23.08 31.02 8.19
C SER A 587 -23.81 31.16 9.52
N THR A 588 -25.12 31.43 9.50
CA THR A 588 -25.95 31.58 10.72
C THR A 588 -25.98 30.35 11.63
N ALA A 589 -25.51 29.19 11.16
CA ALA A 589 -25.39 27.96 11.94
C ALA A 589 -23.98 27.74 12.54
N VAL A 590 -23.03 28.66 12.34
CA VAL A 590 -21.64 28.56 12.80
C VAL A 590 -21.36 29.70 13.80
N PRO A 591 -20.98 29.43 15.07
CA PRO A 591 -20.94 30.47 16.11
C PRO A 591 -19.92 31.60 15.88
N PHE A 592 -18.75 31.27 15.33
CA PHE A 592 -17.65 32.21 15.05
C PHE A 592 -17.10 31.95 13.64
N PRO A 593 -16.35 32.89 13.02
CA PRO A 593 -15.61 32.60 11.79
C PRO A 593 -14.58 31.47 11.99
N PHE A 594 -14.19 30.83 10.88
CA PHE A 594 -13.13 29.83 10.88
C PHE A 594 -11.74 30.47 10.75
N GLU A 595 -10.80 29.99 11.55
CA GLU A 595 -9.37 30.33 11.46
C GLU A 595 -8.66 29.27 10.61
N VAL A 596 -7.86 29.67 9.62
CA VAL A 596 -7.00 28.74 8.86
C VAL A 596 -5.73 28.47 9.67
N LEU A 597 -5.58 27.26 10.23
CA LEU A 597 -4.39 26.87 10.99
C LEU A 597 -3.27 26.31 10.11
N TYR A 598 -3.64 25.61 9.03
CA TYR A 598 -2.69 25.01 8.09
C TYR A 598 -3.30 24.94 6.69
N ARG A 599 -2.44 24.98 5.67
CA ARG A 599 -2.76 24.79 4.26
C ARG A 599 -1.55 24.14 3.57
N ALA A 600 -1.80 23.15 2.71
CA ALA A 600 -0.81 22.54 1.84
C ALA A 600 -1.22 22.78 0.38
N TYR A 601 -0.32 23.31 -0.44
CA TYR A 601 -0.55 23.45 -1.89
C TYR A 601 -0.23 22.13 -2.57
N THR A 602 -1.13 21.64 -3.43
CA THR A 602 -1.03 20.31 -4.04
C THR A 602 -1.81 20.24 -5.35
N SER A 603 -1.34 19.41 -6.29
CA SER A 603 -2.19 18.86 -7.36
C SER A 603 -3.27 17.95 -6.75
N ARG A 604 -4.38 17.73 -7.49
CA ARG A 604 -5.47 16.81 -7.09
C ARG A 604 -5.94 16.97 -5.61
N PRO A 605 -6.21 18.19 -5.12
CA PRO A 605 -6.46 18.46 -3.69
C PRO A 605 -7.68 17.72 -3.12
N ARG A 606 -8.66 17.36 -3.96
CA ARG A 606 -9.79 16.51 -3.58
C ARG A 606 -9.35 15.09 -3.22
N ASP A 607 -8.47 14.50 -4.02
CA ASP A 607 -8.10 13.09 -3.88
C ASP A 607 -7.21 12.92 -2.63
N VAL A 608 -6.32 13.90 -2.40
CA VAL A 608 -5.53 14.04 -1.17
C VAL A 608 -6.45 14.17 0.06
N GLU A 609 -7.45 15.07 0.00
CA GLU A 609 -8.40 15.25 1.11
C GLU A 609 -9.18 13.98 1.45
N GLN A 610 -9.67 13.26 0.44
CA GLN A 610 -10.36 11.98 0.64
C GLN A 610 -9.45 10.91 1.26
N ALA A 611 -8.17 10.88 0.90
CA ALA A 611 -7.19 9.98 1.52
C ALA A 611 -6.97 10.34 3.00
N VAL A 612 -6.81 11.63 3.34
CA VAL A 612 -6.73 12.10 4.73
C VAL A 612 -8.00 11.75 5.52
N HIS A 613 -9.17 11.87 4.92
CA HIS A 613 -10.45 11.51 5.55
C HIS A 613 -10.59 10.02 5.83
N ARG A 614 -9.96 9.15 5.03
CA ARG A 614 -9.88 7.70 5.27
C ARG A 614 -8.87 7.38 6.38
N LEU A 615 -7.66 7.93 6.29
CA LEU A 615 -6.59 7.75 7.28
C LEU A 615 -7.02 8.21 8.69
N LEU A 616 -7.82 9.28 8.78
CA LEU A 616 -8.34 9.82 10.04
C LEU A 616 -9.79 9.38 10.33
N ALA A 617 -10.29 8.29 9.74
CA ALA A 617 -11.68 7.85 9.90
C ALA A 617 -12.05 7.53 11.36
N ALA A 618 -11.17 6.85 12.11
CA ALA A 618 -11.34 6.58 13.53
C ALA A 618 -11.54 7.84 14.39
N HIS A 619 -11.00 8.97 13.92
CA HIS A 619 -10.98 10.27 14.60
C HIS A 619 -12.09 11.22 14.14
N ARG A 620 -12.94 10.77 13.22
CA ARG A 620 -13.95 11.61 12.57
C ARG A 620 -15.15 11.87 13.49
N VAL A 621 -15.55 13.14 13.57
CA VAL A 621 -16.60 13.64 14.47
C VAL A 621 -18.00 13.22 14.05
N ALA A 622 -18.23 12.94 12.77
CA ALA A 622 -19.41 12.29 12.18
C ALA A 622 -19.13 12.03 10.70
N ALA A 623 -19.62 10.93 10.12
CA ALA A 623 -19.25 10.54 8.76
C ALA A 623 -19.64 11.51 7.66
N ASN A 624 -20.82 12.13 7.80
CA ASN A 624 -21.29 13.16 6.88
C ASN A 624 -20.73 14.56 7.22
N ARG A 625 -19.72 14.63 8.10
CA ARG A 625 -19.05 15.86 8.54
C ARG A 625 -17.56 15.75 8.35
N GLU A 626 -16.94 16.83 7.91
CA GLU A 626 -15.51 16.92 7.61
C GLU A 626 -14.74 17.47 8.83
N PHE A 627 -15.18 17.08 10.03
CA PHE A 627 -14.61 17.49 11.30
C PHE A 627 -13.94 16.28 11.94
N PHE A 628 -12.75 16.53 12.46
CA PHE A 628 -11.86 15.54 13.02
C PHE A 628 -11.44 15.99 14.39
N ARG A 629 -11.25 14.99 15.23
CA ARG A 629 -10.72 15.13 16.57
C ARG A 629 -9.30 14.58 16.46
N VAL A 630 -8.36 15.47 16.10
CA VAL A 630 -6.93 15.20 15.94
C VAL A 630 -6.12 16.44 16.30
N SER A 631 -4.86 16.28 16.70
CA SER A 631 -3.97 17.41 16.92
C SER A 631 -3.65 18.12 15.59
N LEU A 632 -3.21 19.38 15.65
CA LEU A 632 -2.80 20.11 14.43
C LEU A 632 -1.61 19.42 13.75
N GLU A 633 -0.66 18.90 14.53
CA GLU A 633 0.52 18.20 14.00
C GLU A 633 0.14 16.85 13.37
N SER A 634 -0.75 16.08 14.01
CA SER A 634 -1.29 14.84 13.44
C SER A 634 -2.06 15.09 12.14
N ALA A 635 -2.82 16.19 12.05
CA ALA A 635 -3.49 16.60 10.82
C ALA A 635 -2.50 17.01 9.72
N LYS A 636 -1.43 17.74 10.07
CA LYS A 636 -0.37 18.14 9.13
C LYS A 636 0.38 16.94 8.57
N GLU A 637 0.75 15.98 9.43
CA GLU A 637 1.45 14.76 9.02
C GLU A 637 0.56 13.88 8.14
N ALA A 638 -0.71 13.69 8.50
CA ALA A 638 -1.68 12.98 7.67
C ALA A 638 -1.83 13.64 6.28
N ILE A 639 -1.90 14.97 6.21
CA ILE A 639 -1.96 15.70 4.92
C ILE A 639 -0.68 15.49 4.10
N ARG A 640 0.51 15.55 4.71
CA ARG A 640 1.79 15.31 4.01
C ARG A 640 1.89 13.90 3.46
N HIS A 641 1.67 12.89 4.31
CA HIS A 641 1.73 11.48 3.89
C HIS A 641 0.70 11.18 2.80
N CYS A 642 -0.54 11.67 2.91
CA CYS A 642 -1.54 11.51 1.87
C CYS A 642 -1.23 12.32 0.59
N GLN A 643 -0.59 13.49 0.69
CA GLN A 643 -0.14 14.25 -0.48
C GLN A 643 0.92 13.47 -1.26
N GLU A 644 1.94 12.96 -0.57
CA GLU A 644 2.98 12.10 -1.13
C GLU A 644 2.38 10.84 -1.76
N LEU A 645 1.54 10.10 -1.03
CA LEU A 645 0.90 8.88 -1.52
C LEU A 645 0.02 9.10 -2.76
N VAL A 646 -0.74 10.19 -2.80
CA VAL A 646 -1.70 10.46 -3.88
C VAL A 646 -1.04 11.16 -5.08
N THR A 647 -0.01 11.97 -4.88
CA THR A 647 0.57 12.85 -5.92
C THR A 647 2.07 12.69 -6.18
N GLY A 648 2.77 11.90 -5.37
CA GLY A 648 4.16 11.50 -5.54
C GLY A 648 4.40 10.61 -6.77
N ILE A 649 5.67 10.26 -7.01
CA ILE A 649 6.13 9.63 -8.27
C ILE A 649 5.38 8.35 -8.65
N GLU A 650 4.97 7.53 -7.68
CA GLU A 650 4.22 6.29 -7.90
C GLU A 650 2.81 6.48 -8.47
N SER A 651 2.28 7.71 -8.39
CA SER A 651 0.96 8.05 -8.94
C SER A 651 0.97 8.45 -10.43
N TRP A 652 2.13 8.31 -11.09
CA TRP A 652 2.35 8.69 -12.48
C TRP A 652 2.76 7.48 -13.33
N ASP A 653 2.33 7.48 -14.59
CA ASP A 653 2.74 6.44 -15.54
C ASP A 653 4.25 6.59 -15.83
N PRO A 654 5.06 5.52 -15.70
CA PRO A 654 6.49 5.56 -16.01
C PRO A 654 6.75 5.47 -17.53
N LEU A 655 7.98 5.80 -17.90
CA LEU A 655 8.51 5.66 -19.25
C LEU A 655 8.25 4.25 -19.82
N PRO A 656 7.74 4.07 -21.06
CA PRO A 656 7.75 5.01 -22.19
C PRO A 656 6.63 6.06 -22.24
N GLU A 657 5.66 6.05 -21.31
CA GLU A 657 4.61 7.07 -21.32
C GLU A 657 5.17 8.45 -20.96
N MET A 658 4.83 9.46 -21.76
CA MET A 658 5.26 10.85 -21.57
C MET A 658 4.07 11.74 -21.24
N ARG A 659 4.20 12.58 -20.20
CA ARG A 659 3.19 13.57 -19.83
C ARG A 659 3.49 14.90 -20.54
N LEU A 660 2.65 15.26 -21.50
CA LEU A 660 2.69 16.57 -22.14
C LEU A 660 2.08 17.61 -21.20
N LEU A 661 2.81 18.69 -20.95
CA LEU A 661 2.33 19.82 -20.17
C LEU A 661 2.14 21.04 -21.07
N HIS A 662 0.98 21.69 -20.98
CA HIS A 662 0.59 22.85 -21.76
C HIS A 662 0.34 24.10 -20.91
N ALA A 663 0.36 25.27 -21.55
CA ALA A 663 0.07 26.54 -20.89
C ALA A 663 -1.29 26.52 -20.17
N GLY A 664 -1.28 26.91 -18.89
CA GLY A 664 -2.39 26.77 -17.96
C GLY A 664 -2.26 25.58 -16.99
N ASP A 665 -1.44 24.57 -17.31
CA ASP A 665 -1.17 23.43 -16.42
C ASP A 665 -0.38 23.86 -15.18
N ARG A 666 -0.72 23.21 -14.05
CA ARG A 666 -0.16 23.46 -12.72
C ARG A 666 0.13 22.14 -12.03
N VAL A 667 1.40 21.76 -12.01
CA VAL A 667 1.85 20.49 -11.42
C VAL A 667 2.59 20.80 -10.12
N VAL A 668 2.19 20.17 -9.02
CA VAL A 668 2.92 20.22 -7.75
C VAL A 668 3.35 18.80 -7.43
N LEU A 669 4.65 18.55 -7.50
CA LEU A 669 5.27 17.25 -7.25
C LEU A 669 5.84 17.24 -5.82
N PRO A 670 5.29 16.45 -4.89
CA PRO A 670 5.95 16.20 -3.61
C PRO A 670 7.13 15.26 -3.84
N LEU A 671 8.32 15.70 -3.44
CA LEU A 671 9.57 14.97 -3.56
C LEU A 671 9.95 14.31 -2.22
N LYS A 672 10.64 13.17 -2.31
CA LYS A 672 11.44 12.63 -1.20
C LYS A 672 12.89 13.10 -1.33
N ASP A 673 13.64 13.02 -0.24
CA ASP A 673 15.10 13.21 -0.28
C ASP A 673 15.75 12.35 -1.38
N SER A 674 16.91 12.78 -1.91
CA SER A 674 17.75 12.02 -2.85
C SER A 674 17.08 11.59 -4.17
N GLN A 675 15.84 12.02 -4.43
CA GLN A 675 15.20 11.92 -5.75
C GLN A 675 15.89 12.86 -6.73
N LEU A 676 16.03 12.41 -7.98
CA LEU A 676 16.70 13.15 -9.05
C LEU A 676 15.69 13.66 -10.07
N LEU A 677 16.00 14.83 -10.61
CA LEU A 677 15.27 15.49 -11.67
C LEU A 677 16.28 15.83 -12.77
N ILE A 678 16.12 15.27 -13.97
CA ILE A 678 17.08 15.42 -15.06
C ILE A 678 16.44 16.22 -16.18
N LEU A 679 17.10 17.30 -16.57
CA LEU A 679 16.66 18.16 -17.65
C LEU A 679 17.35 17.75 -18.94
N THR A 680 16.58 17.31 -19.94
CA THR A 680 17.07 16.95 -21.27
C THR A 680 16.42 17.82 -22.34
N ALA A 681 17.17 18.16 -23.39
CA ALA A 681 16.70 19.06 -24.45
C ALA A 681 17.37 18.74 -25.79
N PHE A 682 16.67 19.05 -26.88
CA PHE A 682 17.29 19.10 -28.21
C PHE A 682 17.94 20.47 -28.42
N SER A 683 19.25 20.51 -28.66
CA SER A 683 19.99 21.75 -28.96
C SER A 683 19.46 22.47 -30.22
N ASN A 684 18.89 21.72 -31.17
CA ASN A 684 18.07 22.20 -32.27
C ASN A 684 17.22 21.05 -32.84
N ILE A 685 16.19 21.35 -33.64
CA ILE A 685 15.28 20.33 -34.20
C ILE A 685 15.93 19.36 -35.23
N LEU A 686 17.16 19.63 -35.67
CA LEU A 686 17.95 18.74 -36.53
C LEU A 686 19.00 17.93 -35.73
N ALA A 687 19.10 18.13 -34.41
CA ALA A 687 20.02 17.35 -33.58
C ALA A 687 19.56 15.88 -33.53
N PRO A 688 20.48 14.91 -33.66
CA PRO A 688 20.11 13.49 -33.78
C PRO A 688 19.55 12.89 -32.49
N ASN A 689 19.93 13.45 -31.33
CA ASN A 689 19.46 13.05 -30.00
C ASN A 689 19.28 14.31 -29.13
N ALA A 690 18.61 14.15 -27.98
CA ALA A 690 18.66 15.13 -26.91
C ALA A 690 20.02 15.08 -26.19
N ASP A 691 20.38 16.18 -25.54
CA ASP A 691 21.50 16.30 -24.60
C ASP A 691 20.96 16.44 -23.16
N VAL A 692 21.75 16.02 -22.15
CA VAL A 692 21.49 16.37 -20.75
C VAL A 692 21.95 17.82 -20.54
N VAL A 693 21.02 18.69 -20.14
CA VAL A 693 21.30 20.11 -19.90
C VAL A 693 21.66 20.37 -18.45
N ASP A 694 20.92 19.78 -17.52
CA ASP A 694 21.11 20.01 -16.09
C ASP A 694 20.62 18.80 -15.26
N LEU A 695 21.08 18.72 -14.01
CA LEU A 695 20.75 17.69 -13.05
C LEU A 695 20.41 18.34 -11.70
N TRP A 696 19.24 17.99 -11.18
CA TRP A 696 18.65 18.55 -9.99
C TRP A 696 18.38 17.44 -8.96
N GLN A 697 18.38 17.79 -7.68
CA GLN A 697 18.18 16.86 -6.58
C GLN A 697 17.27 17.48 -5.51
N ALA A 698 16.40 16.65 -4.93
CA ALA A 698 15.66 16.95 -3.71
C ALA A 698 16.47 16.60 -2.45
N HIS A 699 16.32 17.38 -1.38
CA HIS A 699 17.17 17.29 -0.18
C HIS A 699 16.38 17.07 1.11
N SER A 700 15.06 17.04 1.06
CA SER A 700 14.22 16.68 2.20
C SER A 700 12.90 16.05 1.74
N ASP A 701 12.39 15.14 2.56
CA ASP A 701 11.02 14.64 2.40
C ASP A 701 10.01 15.78 2.54
N GLY A 702 9.05 15.83 1.61
CA GLY A 702 8.03 16.86 1.56
C GLY A 702 8.47 18.18 0.92
N ASP A 703 9.65 18.21 0.28
CA ASP A 703 9.98 19.26 -0.68
C ASP A 703 8.98 19.27 -1.85
N LEU A 704 8.75 20.44 -2.46
CA LEU A 704 7.81 20.60 -3.57
C LEU A 704 8.52 21.13 -4.81
N LEU A 705 8.32 20.47 -5.95
CA LEU A 705 8.57 21.07 -7.27
C LEU A 705 7.25 21.53 -7.88
N GLU A 706 7.13 22.84 -8.09
CA GLU A 706 5.99 23.46 -8.76
C GLU A 706 6.35 23.72 -10.23
N LEU A 707 5.55 23.21 -11.16
CA LEU A 707 5.64 23.49 -12.60
C LEU A 707 4.43 24.33 -13.01
N HIS A 708 4.67 25.56 -13.43
CA HIS A 708 3.65 26.52 -13.82
C HIS A 708 3.83 26.94 -15.28
N LEU A 709 2.95 26.48 -16.16
CA LEU A 709 3.05 26.74 -17.59
C LEU A 709 2.21 27.96 -18.01
N THR A 710 2.79 28.81 -18.86
CA THR A 710 2.23 30.06 -19.36
C THR A 710 2.34 30.17 -20.88
N TYR A 711 1.47 30.98 -21.49
CA TYR A 711 1.53 31.30 -22.91
C TYR A 711 2.59 32.37 -23.25
N ASP A 712 3.15 33.05 -22.24
CA ASP A 712 4.05 34.19 -22.41
C ASP A 712 5.45 33.87 -21.89
N ALA A 713 6.39 33.59 -22.81
CA ALA A 713 7.78 33.30 -22.47
C ALA A 713 8.46 34.46 -21.73
N GLY A 714 8.01 35.71 -21.91
CA GLY A 714 8.59 36.86 -21.22
C GLY A 714 8.34 36.89 -19.71
N GLN A 715 7.42 36.05 -19.21
CA GLN A 715 7.10 35.93 -17.79
C GLN A 715 8.02 34.97 -17.04
N VAL A 716 8.66 34.00 -17.70
CA VAL A 716 9.45 32.96 -16.99
C VAL A 716 10.89 33.45 -16.73
N HIS A 717 11.37 33.19 -15.52
CA HIS A 717 12.68 33.62 -15.03
C HIS A 717 13.52 32.42 -14.56
N GLY A 718 14.84 32.47 -14.71
CA GLY A 718 15.75 31.36 -14.38
C GLY A 718 17.01 31.80 -13.65
N LEU A 719 17.25 31.23 -12.47
CA LEU A 719 18.42 31.53 -11.65
C LEU A 719 19.73 31.16 -12.36
N SER A 720 19.75 29.99 -13.02
CA SER A 720 20.94 29.51 -13.73
C SER A 720 21.26 30.32 -15.00
N ASP A 721 20.31 31.10 -15.52
CA ASP A 721 20.53 32.00 -16.66
C ASP A 721 21.22 33.33 -16.28
N SER A 722 21.54 33.54 -15.00
CA SER A 722 21.99 34.84 -14.46
C SER A 722 20.97 35.98 -14.64
N ASP A 723 19.68 35.63 -14.66
CA ASP A 723 18.56 36.58 -14.68
C ASP A 723 18.53 37.41 -13.37
N PRO A 724 18.56 38.75 -13.44
CA PRO A 724 18.47 39.62 -12.26
C PRO A 724 17.23 39.36 -11.38
N ASP A 725 16.10 39.01 -11.99
CA ASP A 725 14.83 38.77 -11.31
C ASP A 725 14.64 37.28 -10.94
N GLY A 726 15.59 36.41 -11.35
CA GLY A 726 15.59 34.96 -11.07
C GLY A 726 15.78 34.60 -9.59
N VAL A 727 16.26 35.53 -8.76
CA VAL A 727 16.39 35.37 -7.30
C VAL A 727 15.15 35.80 -6.52
N GLU A 728 14.21 36.53 -7.13
CA GLU A 728 12.97 36.93 -6.44
C GLU A 728 12.00 35.75 -6.32
N ASP A 729 11.26 35.66 -5.20
CA ASP A 729 10.22 34.64 -5.07
C ASP A 729 8.94 35.06 -5.82
N PRO A 730 8.48 34.30 -6.83
CA PRO A 730 7.26 34.62 -7.55
C PRO A 730 5.99 34.46 -6.69
N VAL A 731 5.99 33.61 -5.65
CA VAL A 731 4.85 33.38 -4.74
C VAL A 731 5.34 33.16 -3.31
N PRO A 732 5.81 34.21 -2.60
CA PRO A 732 6.34 34.07 -1.24
C PRO A 732 5.25 33.80 -0.19
N TYR A 733 3.98 34.08 -0.52
CA TYR A 733 2.85 33.90 0.37
C TYR A 733 1.66 33.23 -0.31
N LEU A 734 1.03 32.31 0.41
CA LEU A 734 -0.17 31.57 -0.01
C LEU A 734 -1.49 32.28 0.35
N ASN A 735 -1.43 33.54 0.82
CA ASN A 735 -2.61 34.35 1.14
C ASN A 735 -2.36 35.86 0.94
N ARG A 736 -3.45 36.64 0.92
CA ARG A 736 -3.44 38.06 0.50
C ARG A 736 -2.90 39.04 1.55
N ASP A 737 -2.97 38.69 2.82
CA ASP A 737 -2.45 39.47 3.96
C ASP A 737 -0.97 39.20 4.23
N LYS A 738 -0.35 38.26 3.50
CA LYS A 738 1.07 37.86 3.63
C LYS A 738 1.41 37.24 4.98
N SER A 739 0.45 36.56 5.62
CA SER A 739 0.68 35.83 6.88
C SER A 739 1.03 34.35 6.70
N ALA A 740 0.74 33.75 5.53
CA ALA A 740 1.04 32.36 5.21
C ALA A 740 2.24 32.25 4.25
N PRO A 741 3.47 31.97 4.73
CA PRO A 741 4.62 31.77 3.84
C PRO A 741 4.44 30.55 2.94
N ASN A 742 5.13 30.52 1.80
CA ASN A 742 5.12 29.42 0.83
C ASN A 742 6.45 28.64 0.82
N GLY A 743 6.87 28.15 1.99
CA GLY A 743 8.19 27.53 2.17
C GLY A 743 9.36 28.47 1.87
N TRP A 744 10.57 27.91 1.80
CA TRP A 744 11.77 28.58 1.33
C TRP A 744 12.00 28.24 -0.14
N LEU A 745 12.17 29.26 -0.99
CA LEU A 745 12.57 29.08 -2.38
C LEU A 745 14.05 28.67 -2.44
N HIS A 746 14.32 27.44 -2.84
CA HIS A 746 15.67 26.86 -2.98
C HIS A 746 16.04 26.55 -4.44
N GLY A 747 15.19 26.89 -5.39
CA GLY A 747 15.47 26.84 -6.81
C GLY A 747 14.37 27.52 -7.61
N ARG A 748 14.75 28.29 -8.63
CA ARG A 748 13.83 28.92 -9.58
C ARG A 748 14.44 28.82 -10.96
N GLU A 749 13.85 28.02 -11.82
CA GLU A 749 14.37 27.77 -13.17
C GLU A 749 13.26 27.93 -14.20
N ARG A 750 13.62 28.09 -15.47
CA ARG A 750 12.67 28.14 -16.58
C ARG A 750 12.91 27.00 -17.55
N LEU A 751 11.83 26.40 -18.04
CA LEU A 751 11.85 25.43 -19.14
C LEU A 751 11.16 26.02 -20.36
N THR A 752 11.68 25.68 -21.52
CA THR A 752 11.21 26.10 -22.83
C THR A 752 10.46 24.98 -23.55
N PRO A 753 9.58 25.30 -24.51
CA PRO A 753 8.94 24.30 -25.35
C PRO A 753 9.97 23.32 -25.96
N GLY A 754 9.75 22.03 -25.75
CA GLY A 754 10.62 20.94 -26.20
C GLY A 754 11.63 20.44 -25.17
N ASP A 755 11.74 21.11 -24.03
CA ASP A 755 12.46 20.57 -22.87
C ASP A 755 11.70 19.38 -22.26
N ARG A 756 12.46 18.41 -21.74
CA ARG A 756 11.94 17.25 -21.02
C ARG A 756 12.53 17.16 -19.62
N LEU A 757 11.65 17.12 -18.63
CA LEU A 757 12.00 16.94 -17.23
C LEU A 757 11.71 15.49 -16.82
N SER A 758 12.77 14.73 -16.55
CA SER A 758 12.74 13.35 -16.09
C SER A 758 12.81 13.29 -14.56
N TRP A 759 11.76 12.82 -13.90
CA TRP A 759 11.75 12.57 -12.45
C TRP A 759 12.08 11.10 -12.17
N LEU A 760 13.07 10.88 -11.32
CA LEU A 760 13.58 9.57 -10.93
C LEU A 760 13.37 9.32 -9.44
N SER A 761 12.95 8.10 -9.12
CA SER A 761 12.75 7.62 -7.76
C SER A 761 14.03 7.56 -6.90
N HIS A 762 13.82 7.33 -5.59
CA HIS A 762 14.87 7.21 -4.57
C HIS A 762 15.95 6.18 -4.97
N PRO A 763 17.25 6.39 -4.63
CA PRO A 763 18.31 5.39 -4.86
C PRO A 763 17.96 4.01 -4.30
N ASP A 764 17.18 3.95 -3.22
CA ASP A 764 16.75 2.71 -2.57
C ASP A 764 15.29 2.31 -2.87
N ALA A 765 14.58 3.08 -3.72
CA ALA A 765 13.20 2.75 -4.09
C ALA A 765 13.09 1.35 -4.70
N ALA A 766 12.11 0.57 -4.24
CA ALA A 766 11.82 -0.78 -4.70
C ALA A 766 11.82 -0.92 -6.23
N HIS A 767 11.11 -0.02 -6.91
CA HIS A 767 11.06 0.06 -8.35
C HIS A 767 11.70 1.37 -8.81
N LYS A 768 12.62 1.29 -9.77
CA LYS A 768 13.20 2.47 -10.40
C LYS A 768 12.20 3.09 -11.36
N LEU A 769 11.30 3.90 -10.79
CA LEU A 769 10.37 4.71 -11.55
C LEU A 769 11.10 5.89 -12.18
N HIS A 770 10.76 6.13 -13.44
CA HIS A 770 11.27 7.18 -14.30
C HIS A 770 10.07 7.78 -15.04
N VAL A 771 9.67 8.98 -14.65
CA VAL A 771 8.49 9.70 -15.17
C VAL A 771 8.98 10.88 -15.99
N VAL A 772 8.51 11.05 -17.22
CA VAL A 772 8.97 12.12 -18.12
C VAL A 772 7.86 13.11 -18.43
N PHE A 773 8.09 14.38 -18.10
CA PHE A 773 7.26 15.51 -18.48
C PHE A 773 7.87 16.21 -19.70
N GLU A 774 7.13 16.30 -20.80
CA GLU A 774 7.51 17.10 -21.97
C GLU A 774 6.80 18.45 -21.90
N ILE A 775 7.59 19.52 -21.91
CA ILE A 775 7.13 20.89 -21.80
C ILE A 775 6.71 21.38 -23.19
N CYS A 776 5.42 21.62 -23.43
CA CYS A 776 4.93 22.09 -24.73
C CYS A 776 4.84 23.61 -24.85
N ASP A 777 4.81 24.33 -23.72
CA ASP A 777 4.67 25.79 -23.58
C ASP A 777 5.63 26.30 -22.47
N PRO A 778 6.07 27.57 -22.47
CA PRO A 778 7.00 28.11 -21.46
C PRO A 778 6.59 27.81 -20.01
N CYS A 779 7.53 27.32 -19.20
CA CYS A 779 7.28 26.85 -17.83
C CYS A 779 8.19 27.56 -16.82
N GLN A 780 7.60 28.08 -15.74
CA GLN A 780 8.34 28.44 -14.53
C GLN A 780 8.38 27.23 -13.61
N VAL A 781 9.59 26.83 -13.23
CA VAL A 781 9.87 25.84 -12.19
C VAL A 781 10.20 26.58 -10.90
N THR A 782 9.58 26.18 -9.79
CA THR A 782 9.96 26.62 -8.44
C THR A 782 10.11 25.42 -7.50
N TYR A 783 11.28 25.30 -6.87
CA TYR A 783 11.59 24.29 -5.86
C TYR A 783 11.53 24.91 -4.46
N ARG A 784 10.67 24.34 -3.61
CA ARG A 784 10.35 24.86 -2.29
C ARG A 784 10.61 23.81 -1.22
N THR A 785 11.29 24.21 -0.16
CA THR A 785 11.55 23.36 1.00
C THR A 785 10.99 23.98 2.29
N TRP A 786 10.50 23.13 3.20
CA TRP A 786 10.16 23.53 4.56
C TRP A 786 11.25 23.14 5.57
N ASN A 787 12.27 22.40 5.13
CA ASN A 787 13.33 21.82 5.95
C ASN A 787 14.68 21.96 5.22
N PRO A 788 15.21 23.20 5.10
CA PRO A 788 16.37 23.49 4.26
C PRO A 788 17.64 22.81 4.79
N GLN A 789 18.18 21.88 3.99
CA GLN A 789 19.43 21.19 4.30
C GLN A 789 20.68 22.05 3.99
N LYS A 790 21.80 21.64 4.57
CA LYS A 790 23.11 22.27 4.38
C LYS A 790 24.17 21.22 4.04
N SER A 791 25.09 21.58 3.16
CA SER A 791 26.28 20.78 2.87
C SER A 791 27.18 20.67 4.12
N PRO A 792 28.15 19.74 4.15
CA PRO A 792 29.13 19.63 5.24
C PRO A 792 29.91 20.93 5.51
N GLU A 793 30.08 21.77 4.49
CA GLU A 793 30.73 23.09 4.56
C GLU A 793 29.79 24.21 5.06
N GLY A 794 28.52 23.90 5.30
CA GLY A 794 27.50 24.81 5.83
C GLY A 794 26.71 25.61 4.78
N SER A 795 26.96 25.38 3.48
CA SER A 795 26.23 26.04 2.39
C SER A 795 24.82 25.47 2.24
N PRO A 796 23.79 26.29 1.93
CA PRO A 796 22.44 25.78 1.70
C PRO A 796 22.41 24.86 0.46
N MET A 797 21.71 23.72 0.57
CA MET A 797 21.53 22.80 -0.55
C MET A 797 20.37 23.30 -1.41
N LEU A 798 20.71 23.77 -2.61
CA LEU A 798 19.77 24.25 -3.62
C LEU A 798 19.37 23.12 -4.57
N LEU A 799 18.34 23.33 -5.39
CA LEU A 799 17.85 22.35 -6.38
C LEU A 799 18.98 21.76 -7.24
N ASN A 800 19.91 22.60 -7.70
CA ASN A 800 20.98 22.23 -8.63
C ASN A 800 22.26 21.76 -7.89
N PHE A 801 22.21 21.64 -6.55
CA PHE A 801 23.31 21.14 -5.72
C PHE A 801 23.21 19.62 -5.61
N VAL A 802 23.81 18.89 -6.55
CA VAL A 802 23.71 17.42 -6.59
C VAL A 802 24.81 16.79 -5.73
N THR A 803 24.41 15.97 -4.76
CA THR A 803 25.31 15.12 -3.94
C THR A 803 25.25 13.65 -4.33
N ARG A 804 24.12 13.19 -4.89
CA ARG A 804 23.93 11.79 -5.27
C ARG A 804 24.81 11.42 -6.47
N THR A 805 25.64 10.40 -6.30
CA THR A 805 26.39 9.80 -7.40
C THR A 805 25.44 9.13 -8.39
N LEU A 806 25.61 9.42 -9.69
CA LEU A 806 24.91 8.72 -10.75
C LEU A 806 25.43 7.27 -10.87
N ASP A 807 24.68 6.33 -10.32
CA ASP A 807 24.90 4.89 -10.49
C ASP A 807 24.61 4.42 -11.94
N GLU A 808 24.99 3.19 -12.31
CA GLU A 808 24.76 2.69 -13.68
C GLU A 808 23.28 2.46 -14.00
N ALA A 809 22.41 2.19 -13.02
CA ALA A 809 20.98 2.01 -13.26
C ALA A 809 20.34 3.35 -13.64
N VAL A 810 20.65 4.43 -12.91
CA VAL A 810 20.28 5.80 -13.27
C VAL A 810 20.81 6.16 -14.65
N LYS A 811 22.08 5.86 -14.99
CA LYS A 811 22.61 6.12 -16.34
C LYS A 811 21.87 5.36 -17.44
N VAL A 812 21.43 4.14 -17.18
CA VAL A 812 20.56 3.39 -18.13
C VAL A 812 19.22 4.10 -18.30
N GLU A 813 18.60 4.59 -17.23
CA GLU A 813 17.38 5.40 -17.32
C GLU A 813 17.60 6.71 -18.08
N VAL A 814 18.68 7.46 -17.81
CA VAL A 814 19.02 8.67 -18.57
C VAL A 814 19.13 8.35 -20.06
N ARG A 815 19.85 7.28 -20.44
CA ARG A 815 19.99 6.86 -21.83
C ARG A 815 18.62 6.58 -22.48
N LYS A 816 17.68 5.96 -21.77
CA LYS A 816 16.30 5.75 -22.28
C LYS A 816 15.60 7.09 -22.57
N ALA A 817 15.70 8.09 -21.69
CA ALA A 817 15.15 9.42 -21.95
C ALA A 817 15.78 10.11 -23.16
N LEU A 818 17.10 9.99 -23.35
CA LEU A 818 17.80 10.56 -24.51
C LEU A 818 17.42 9.90 -25.84
N THR A 819 17.00 8.63 -25.83
CA THR A 819 16.50 7.92 -27.02
C THR A 819 15.05 8.23 -27.40
N LEU A 820 14.36 9.08 -26.64
CA LEU A 820 13.00 9.51 -26.99
C LEU A 820 13.03 10.42 -28.22
N GLY A 821 12.12 10.18 -29.17
CA GLY A 821 12.04 10.94 -30.44
C GLY A 821 11.83 12.44 -30.27
N VAL A 822 11.86 13.19 -31.36
CA VAL A 822 11.74 14.66 -31.38
C VAL A 822 10.48 15.13 -30.60
N PRO A 823 10.57 16.18 -29.76
CA PRO A 823 9.43 16.68 -28.98
C PRO A 823 8.34 17.30 -29.86
N ARG A 824 7.11 17.39 -29.34
CA ARG A 824 5.93 17.90 -30.08
C ARG A 824 5.97 19.40 -30.32
N SER A 825 6.52 20.15 -29.38
CA SER A 825 6.85 21.57 -29.50
C SER A 825 8.36 21.71 -29.39
N TRP A 826 8.94 22.75 -30.00
CA TRP A 826 10.33 23.13 -29.77
C TRP A 826 10.51 24.64 -29.90
N ALA A 827 11.29 25.24 -29.01
CA ALA A 827 11.74 26.62 -29.06
C ALA A 827 13.23 26.72 -28.66
N PRO A 828 13.98 27.70 -29.17
CA PRO A 828 15.36 27.92 -28.74
C PRO A 828 15.40 28.44 -27.30
N ARG A 829 16.26 27.83 -26.46
CA ARG A 829 16.47 28.23 -25.05
C ARG A 829 16.94 29.68 -24.89
N ASN A 830 17.85 30.08 -25.77
CA ASN A 830 18.44 31.42 -25.87
C ASN A 830 18.14 31.96 -27.29
N PRO A 831 17.01 32.65 -27.51
CA PRO A 831 16.67 33.20 -28.81
C PRO A 831 17.50 34.45 -29.14
N ASP A 832 18.42 34.36 -30.10
CA ASP A 832 19.17 35.54 -30.58
C ASP A 832 18.38 36.42 -31.59
N SER A 833 17.17 36.01 -32.00
CA SER A 833 16.37 36.71 -33.02
C SER A 833 15.15 37.44 -32.47
N ALA A 834 14.75 38.51 -33.15
CA ALA A 834 13.55 39.30 -32.83
C ALA A 834 12.21 38.59 -33.16
N GLU A 835 12.25 37.35 -33.65
CA GLU A 835 11.07 36.55 -33.98
C GLU A 835 10.49 35.82 -32.75
N TRP A 836 11.29 35.67 -31.69
CA TRP A 836 10.89 35.02 -30.44
C TRP A 836 10.75 36.05 -29.31
N VAL A 837 9.76 35.82 -28.44
CA VAL A 837 9.61 36.61 -27.21
C VAL A 837 10.80 36.29 -26.30
N GLN A 838 11.53 37.33 -25.91
CA GLN A 838 12.67 37.18 -25.01
C GLN A 838 12.18 36.73 -23.62
N PRO A 839 12.78 35.69 -23.02
CA PRO A 839 12.56 35.30 -21.63
C PRO A 839 12.85 36.47 -20.66
N ALA A 840 12.25 36.44 -19.47
CA ALA A 840 12.42 37.47 -18.42
C ALA A 840 12.16 38.94 -18.86
N SER A 841 11.54 39.17 -20.04
CA SER A 841 11.28 40.52 -20.57
C SER A 841 10.10 41.24 -19.91
N ARG A 842 9.39 40.58 -18.99
CA ARG A 842 8.15 41.08 -18.39
C ARG A 842 8.03 40.73 -16.91
N SER A 843 8.09 41.76 -16.06
CA SER A 843 7.75 41.67 -14.64
C SER A 843 6.34 41.08 -14.41
N THR A 844 6.21 40.19 -13.43
CA THR A 844 4.97 39.49 -13.05
C THR A 844 4.64 39.65 -11.56
N GLY A 845 3.36 39.54 -11.21
CA GLY A 845 2.90 39.55 -9.82
C GLY A 845 2.67 38.14 -9.27
N PRO A 846 2.67 37.93 -7.94
CA PRO A 846 2.30 36.65 -7.33
C PRO A 846 0.92 36.15 -7.74
N GLU A 847 0.00 37.04 -8.12
CA GLU A 847 -1.33 36.71 -8.62
C GLU A 847 -1.37 36.20 -10.06
N ASP A 848 -0.25 36.20 -10.79
CA ASP A 848 -0.12 35.51 -12.09
C ASP A 848 0.27 34.04 -11.87
N TRP A 849 1.21 33.81 -10.95
CA TRP A 849 1.67 32.49 -10.55
C TRP A 849 0.68 31.77 -9.64
N LEU A 850 -0.04 32.47 -8.76
CA LEU A 850 -1.13 31.95 -7.92
C LEU A 850 -2.42 32.79 -8.09
N PRO A 851 -3.23 32.55 -9.14
CA PRO A 851 -4.43 33.32 -9.49
C PRO A 851 -5.47 33.44 -8.38
N GLN A 852 -5.45 32.54 -7.40
CA GLN A 852 -6.26 32.58 -6.19
C GLN A 852 -6.01 33.87 -5.38
N LEU A 853 -4.83 34.49 -5.47
CA LEU A 853 -4.53 35.77 -4.83
C LEU A 853 -5.31 36.95 -5.43
N ARG A 854 -5.78 36.87 -6.68
CA ARG A 854 -6.46 37.98 -7.39
C ARG A 854 -7.68 38.50 -6.59
N PRO A 855 -7.85 39.83 -6.44
CA PRO A 855 -9.00 40.39 -5.73
C PRO A 855 -10.33 40.00 -6.38
N ARG A 856 -11.34 39.67 -5.57
CA ARG A 856 -12.69 39.37 -6.07
C ARG A 856 -13.30 40.63 -6.68
N ARG A 857 -13.69 40.58 -7.97
CA ARG A 857 -14.65 41.55 -8.54
C ARG A 857 -15.97 41.37 -7.81
N GLY A 858 -16.27 42.27 -6.87
CA GLY A 858 -17.49 42.22 -6.09
C GLY A 858 -18.74 42.33 -6.97
N ARG A 859 -19.80 41.56 -6.65
CA ARG A 859 -21.15 41.98 -7.04
C ARG A 859 -21.43 43.29 -6.31
N GLY A 860 -21.56 44.38 -7.07
CA GLY A 860 -21.59 45.73 -6.53
C GLY A 860 -22.67 45.92 -5.46
N ARG A 861 -22.25 46.28 -4.24
CA ARG A 861 -23.09 47.01 -3.30
C ARG A 861 -22.97 48.49 -3.70
N PRO A 862 -24.06 49.22 -3.98
CA PRO A 862 -23.95 50.63 -4.37
C PRO A 862 -23.32 51.41 -3.21
N PRO A 863 -22.53 52.46 -3.49
CA PRO A 863 -21.87 53.23 -2.44
C PRO A 863 -22.93 53.87 -1.52
N SER A 864 -22.87 53.53 -0.23
CA SER A 864 -23.66 54.21 0.79
C SER A 864 -23.20 55.66 0.86
N ALA A 865 -24.16 56.60 0.80
CA ALA A 865 -23.87 58.02 0.81
C ALA A 865 -23.00 58.43 2.01
N THR A 866 -22.03 59.30 1.73
CA THR A 866 -21.29 60.05 2.74
C THR A 866 -22.25 60.82 3.63
N ALA A 867 -22.29 60.50 4.94
CA ALA A 867 -22.67 61.47 5.94
C ALA A 867 -21.46 62.39 6.16
N ALA A 868 -21.67 63.70 6.03
CA ALA A 868 -20.72 64.72 6.45
C ALA A 868 -21.01 65.12 7.91
N ASP A 869 -19.95 65.51 8.61
CA ASP A 869 -19.87 66.15 9.95
C ASP A 869 -20.63 65.48 11.12
#